data_AF-G7YY74-F1
#
_entry.id   AF-G7YY74-F1
#
_cell.length_a   1.000
_cell.length_b   1.000
_cell.length_c   1.000
_cell.angle_alpha   90.00
_cell.angle_beta   90.00
_cell.angle_gamma   90.00
#
_symmetry.space_group_name_H-M   'P 1'
#
loop_
_entity.id
_entity.type
_entity.pdbx_description
1 polymer ?
#
loop_
_entity_poly.entity_id
_entity_poly.type
_entity_poly.pdbx_seq_one_letter_code
_entity_poly.pdbx_strand_id
1 'polypeptide(L)'
;MARDSVLLLEKLGCRVNFPEKQGCCGQPAINSGYIKEAIPGMKNLIAALEDNDDPIISPAGSCTYAVKSYPTYLADEPEWASRAAKVAARMQDLTSFIVNKLGVVDVGASLQGRAVYHPSCSLARKLGVKDEPLTLLKNVRGLELLTFAEQDTCCGFGGTFSVKMAEISGEMVKEKVAHLMEVRPEYLIGADQIEDPIMRKAVANAQQRIGANRQKMVDELGHWEEWRDRAAQIRDHVLSNLDAYLYQLSEKVTQNGGHVYFARTKEDATRYILQVAQRKNARKVVKSKSMVTEEIGVNHVLQDAGIQVIETDLGEYILQLDQDPPSHVVVPAIHKDRHQIRRVLHERLGYEGPETPEAMTLFIRQKIREDFLSAEIGITGCNFAVAETGSVCLVTNEGNARMCTTLPKTHIAVMGMERIAPTFAEVDVLITMLARSAVGARLTGYNTWLTGPREAGHVDGPEEFHLVIVDNGRSEVLASEFRDVLRCIRCGACMNTCPAYRHIGGHGYGSIYPGPIGAVISPLLGGYKDFKDLPYACSLCTACDNVCPVRIPLSKLILRHRRVMAEKGITAKAEQRAIKMFAYANSHPGLWKVGMMAGAHAASWFINGGKTPLKFGAISDWMEARDLPEADGESFRSWFKKHQAQEKKNG
;
A
#
# COMPACT_ATOMS: atom_id res chain seq x y z
N MET A 1 5.76 14.44 27.08
CA MET A 1 5.92 12.99 26.80
C MET A 1 7.13 12.36 27.50
N ALA A 2 8.38 12.69 27.15
CA ALA A 2 9.54 12.00 27.73
C ALA A 2 9.66 12.19 29.26
N ARG A 3 9.44 13.42 29.76
CA ARG A 3 9.41 13.72 31.20
C ARG A 3 8.32 12.93 31.92
N ASP A 4 7.11 12.96 31.37
CA ASP A 4 5.94 12.28 31.95
C ASP A 4 6.12 10.76 31.99
N SER A 5 6.83 10.18 31.01
CA SER A 5 7.15 8.75 30.99
C SER A 5 8.09 8.36 32.13
N VAL A 6 9.10 9.20 32.43
CA VAL A 6 10.00 9.00 33.58
C VAL A 6 9.20 9.03 34.88
N LEU A 7 8.43 10.10 35.09
CA LEU A 7 7.65 10.30 36.32
C LEU A 7 6.62 9.18 36.53
N LEU A 8 5.99 8.71 35.45
CA LEU A 8 5.06 7.58 35.50
C LEU A 8 5.77 6.29 35.92
N LEU A 9 6.92 5.97 35.31
CA LEU A 9 7.68 4.77 35.63
C LEU A 9 8.20 4.82 37.09
N GLU A 10 8.69 5.97 37.55
CA GLU A 10 9.14 6.17 38.94
C GLU A 10 7.98 5.99 39.93
N LYS A 11 6.80 6.55 39.62
CA LYS A 11 5.58 6.33 40.42
C LYS A 11 5.19 4.85 40.52
N LEU A 12 5.49 4.07 39.48
CA LEU A 12 5.26 2.62 39.43
C LEU A 12 6.38 1.80 40.09
N GLY A 13 7.34 2.46 40.75
CA GLY A 13 8.44 1.81 41.47
C GLY A 13 9.66 1.46 40.61
N CYS A 14 9.70 1.89 39.35
CA CYS A 14 10.87 1.68 38.49
C CYS A 14 11.95 2.72 38.78
N ARG A 15 13.22 2.29 38.76
CA ARG A 15 14.36 3.21 38.67
C ARG A 15 14.66 3.47 37.20
N VAL A 16 14.63 4.73 36.78
CA VAL A 16 14.85 5.08 35.38
C VAL A 16 16.29 5.51 35.15
N ASN A 17 16.95 4.85 34.20
CA ASN A 17 18.24 5.27 33.66
C ASN A 17 18.03 5.93 32.29
N PHE A 18 18.77 7.02 32.01
CA PHE A 18 18.80 7.65 30.69
C PHE A 18 20.22 7.61 30.11
N PRO A 19 20.48 6.78 29.09
CA PRO A 19 21.79 6.71 28.47
C PRO A 19 22.19 8.04 27.83
N GLU A 20 23.18 8.74 28.40
CA GLU A 20 23.60 10.06 27.90
C GLU A 20 24.18 10.00 26.48
N LYS A 21 24.68 8.86 26.03
CA LYS A 21 25.28 8.74 24.68
C LYS A 21 24.25 8.50 23.58
N GLN A 22 22.96 8.34 23.90
CA GLN A 22 21.95 8.02 22.90
C GLN A 22 21.67 9.17 21.92
N GLY A 23 21.60 8.82 20.63
CA GLY A 23 21.17 9.70 19.55
C GLY A 23 19.72 9.45 19.13
N CYS A 24 19.32 10.00 17.99
CA CYS A 24 18.10 9.60 17.29
C CYS A 24 18.19 8.15 16.80
N CYS A 25 17.06 7.45 16.78
CA CYS A 25 16.89 6.11 16.20
C CYS A 25 17.19 6.04 14.69
N GLY A 26 17.41 7.17 14.02
CA GLY A 26 17.77 7.23 12.60
C GLY A 26 16.60 7.00 11.64
N GLN A 27 15.38 6.82 12.15
CA GLN A 27 14.20 6.51 11.33
C GLN A 27 13.96 7.48 10.15
N PRO A 28 14.14 8.82 10.27
CA PRO A 28 13.97 9.72 9.13
C PRO A 28 14.89 9.37 7.94
N ALA A 29 16.14 9.01 8.21
CA ALA A 29 17.11 8.58 7.20
C ALA A 29 16.73 7.20 6.63
N ILE A 30 16.37 6.24 7.50
CA ILE A 30 15.93 4.89 7.10
C ILE A 30 14.74 4.98 6.16
N ASN A 31 13.66 5.66 6.57
CA ASN A 31 12.42 5.78 5.79
C ASN A 31 12.62 6.52 4.46
N SER A 32 13.69 7.31 4.33
CA SER A 32 14.03 8.03 3.10
C SER A 32 14.91 7.23 2.15
N GLY A 33 15.39 6.04 2.57
CA GLY A 33 16.25 5.14 1.79
C GLY A 33 17.74 5.21 2.13
N TYR A 34 18.16 6.12 3.02
CA TYR A 34 19.57 6.38 3.34
C TYR A 34 20.05 5.49 4.49
N ILE A 35 19.93 4.18 4.29
CA ILE A 35 20.25 3.18 5.31
C ILE A 35 21.76 3.18 5.61
N LYS A 36 22.60 3.29 4.57
CA LYS A 36 24.06 3.32 4.72
C LYS A 36 24.51 4.49 5.59
N GLU A 37 23.94 5.66 5.37
CA GLU A 37 24.18 6.85 6.19
C GLU A 37 23.67 6.67 7.62
N ALA A 38 22.56 5.95 7.82
CA ALA A 38 21.99 5.73 9.15
C ALA A 38 22.79 4.74 10.02
N ILE A 39 23.49 3.78 9.42
CA ILE A 39 24.20 2.69 10.14
C ILE A 39 25.12 3.19 11.26
N PRO A 40 26.01 4.19 11.07
CA PRO A 40 26.85 4.70 12.15
C PRO A 40 26.05 5.22 13.35
N GLY A 41 24.93 5.90 13.10
CA GLY A 41 24.00 6.33 14.15
C GLY A 41 23.33 5.15 14.87
N MET A 42 22.94 4.10 14.13
CA MET A 42 22.39 2.87 14.73
C MET A 42 23.40 2.21 15.67
N LYS A 43 24.65 2.05 15.23
CA LYS A 43 25.74 1.45 16.03
C LYS A 43 26.01 2.21 17.32
N ASN A 44 26.00 3.55 17.25
CA ASN A 44 26.13 4.38 18.44
C ASN A 44 24.95 4.22 19.40
N LEU A 45 23.73 4.17 18.88
CA LEU A 45 22.55 3.96 19.72
C LEU A 45 22.59 2.58 20.37
N ILE A 46 22.96 1.52 19.64
CA ILE A 46 23.16 0.18 20.19
C ILE A 46 24.17 0.23 21.34
N ALA A 47 25.36 0.79 21.11
CA ALA A 47 26.39 0.90 22.13
C ALA A 47 25.95 1.73 23.36
N ALA A 48 25.11 2.76 23.16
CA ALA A 48 24.55 3.53 24.27
C ALA A 48 23.49 2.76 25.06
N LEU A 49 22.70 1.92 24.39
CA LEU A 49 21.66 1.11 25.01
C LEU A 49 22.21 -0.15 25.69
N GLU A 50 23.44 -0.56 25.39
CA GLU A 50 24.17 -1.67 26.02
C GLU A 50 24.84 -1.29 27.35
N ASP A 51 24.59 -0.08 27.89
CA ASP A 51 25.12 0.36 29.19
C ASP A 51 24.72 -0.57 30.35
N ASN A 52 23.58 -1.26 30.22
CA ASN A 52 23.12 -2.31 31.13
C ASN A 52 22.22 -3.34 30.40
N ASP A 53 21.67 -4.28 31.17
CA ASP A 53 20.77 -5.36 30.70
C ASP A 53 19.29 -5.13 31.01
N ASP A 54 18.91 -3.92 31.43
CA ASP A 54 17.55 -3.60 31.80
C ASP A 54 16.61 -3.52 30.57
N PRO A 55 15.27 -3.62 30.78
CA PRO A 55 14.30 -3.30 29.75
C PRO A 55 14.49 -1.89 29.17
N ILE A 56 14.47 -1.77 27.84
CA ILE A 56 14.60 -0.47 27.17
C ILE A 56 13.21 0.02 26.80
N ILE A 57 12.77 1.12 27.41
CA ILE A 57 11.41 1.64 27.23
C ILE A 57 11.43 2.87 26.35
N SER A 58 10.59 2.89 25.32
CA SER A 58 10.33 4.10 24.55
C SER A 58 8.83 4.38 24.48
N PRO A 59 8.41 5.63 24.75
CA PRO A 59 7.02 6.04 24.59
C PRO A 59 6.61 6.27 23.13
N ALA A 60 7.55 6.15 22.18
CA ALA A 60 7.31 6.37 20.76
C ALA A 60 7.39 5.04 20.00
N GLY A 61 6.24 4.52 19.57
CA GLY A 61 6.17 3.26 18.80
C GLY A 61 7.01 3.30 17.51
N SER A 62 7.20 4.49 16.93
CA SER A 62 8.04 4.73 15.76
C SER A 62 9.53 4.44 16.03
N CYS A 63 10.06 4.91 17.17
CA CYS A 63 11.43 4.63 17.63
C CYS A 63 11.61 3.16 18.04
N THR A 64 10.65 2.61 18.77
CA THR A 64 10.62 1.19 19.16
C THR A 64 10.71 0.28 17.94
N TYR A 65 9.90 0.54 16.91
CA TYR A 65 9.94 -0.22 15.67
C TYR A 65 11.26 -0.06 14.92
N ALA A 66 11.80 1.17 14.84
CA ALA A 66 13.07 1.42 14.16
C ALA A 66 14.21 0.60 14.79
N VAL A 67 14.36 0.66 16.13
CA VAL A 67 15.41 -0.10 16.84
C VAL A 67 15.20 -1.61 16.70
N LYS A 68 13.95 -2.10 16.79
CA LYS A 68 13.65 -3.51 16.58
C LYS A 68 14.01 -4.01 15.17
N SER A 69 14.04 -3.12 14.18
CA SER A 69 14.41 -3.46 12.79
C SER A 69 15.91 -3.45 12.51
N TYR A 70 16.75 -2.94 13.42
CA TYR A 70 18.21 -2.87 13.25
C TYR A 70 18.91 -4.18 12.86
N PRO A 71 18.53 -5.36 13.41
CA PRO A 71 19.15 -6.62 13.01
C PRO A 71 19.04 -6.89 11.51
N THR A 72 17.96 -6.42 10.87
CA THR A 72 17.76 -6.59 9.42
C THR A 72 18.69 -5.68 8.62
N TYR A 73 18.97 -4.47 9.10
CA TYR A 73 19.84 -3.52 8.40
C TYR A 73 21.33 -3.78 8.63
N LEU A 74 21.67 -4.50 9.70
CA LEU A 74 23.03 -4.87 10.08
C LEU A 74 23.34 -6.33 9.74
N ALA A 75 22.50 -7.02 8.96
CA ALA A 75 22.64 -8.43 8.64
C ALA A 75 23.99 -8.79 8.00
N ASP A 76 24.59 -7.86 7.26
CA ASP A 76 25.91 -8.01 6.64
C ASP A 76 27.09 -7.86 7.63
N GLU A 77 26.80 -7.50 8.90
CA GLU A 77 27.78 -7.34 9.98
C GLU A 77 27.37 -8.23 11.18
N PRO A 78 27.69 -9.53 11.19
CA PRO A 78 27.12 -10.50 12.12
C PRO A 78 27.26 -10.15 13.61
N GLU A 79 28.38 -9.54 14.01
CA GLU A 79 28.60 -9.06 15.38
C GLU A 79 27.59 -7.96 15.75
N TRP A 80 27.44 -6.97 14.87
CA TRP A 80 26.48 -5.88 15.06
C TRP A 80 25.03 -6.34 14.94
N ALA A 81 24.72 -7.29 14.06
CA ALA A 81 23.40 -7.90 13.96
C ALA A 81 23.01 -8.60 15.27
N SER A 82 23.94 -9.35 15.88
CA SER A 82 23.73 -10.03 17.17
C SER A 82 23.50 -9.03 18.30
N ARG A 83 24.32 -7.98 18.39
CA ARG A 83 24.15 -6.89 19.36
C ARG A 83 22.82 -6.15 19.18
N ALA A 84 22.47 -5.82 17.94
CA ALA A 84 21.19 -5.21 17.60
C ALA A 84 20.01 -6.12 17.99
N ALA A 85 20.13 -7.44 17.83
CA ALA A 85 19.10 -8.39 18.20
C ALA A 85 18.87 -8.43 19.71
N LYS A 86 19.95 -8.37 20.52
CA LYS A 86 19.86 -8.26 21.98
C LYS A 86 19.14 -6.98 22.40
N VAL A 87 19.53 -5.83 21.83
CA VAL A 87 18.87 -4.54 22.08
C VAL A 87 17.39 -4.59 21.67
N ALA A 88 17.09 -5.13 20.47
CA ALA A 88 15.73 -5.28 19.96
C ALA A 88 14.84 -6.15 20.85
N ALA A 89 15.39 -7.22 21.43
CA ALA A 89 14.67 -8.12 22.34
C ALA A 89 14.28 -7.44 23.67
N ARG A 90 15.10 -6.49 24.15
CA ARG A 90 14.82 -5.70 25.37
C ARG A 90 13.96 -4.47 25.11
N MET A 91 13.87 -4.03 23.86
CA MET A 91 13.12 -2.83 23.44
C MET A 91 11.60 -3.06 23.57
N GLN A 92 10.92 -2.20 24.31
CA GLN A 92 9.49 -2.29 24.57
C GLN A 92 8.82 -0.92 24.45
N ASP A 93 7.58 -0.93 23.98
CA ASP A 93 6.70 0.23 24.11
C ASP A 93 6.30 0.43 25.58
N LEU A 94 6.10 1.69 25.97
CA LEU A 94 5.73 2.07 27.35
C LEU A 94 4.46 1.34 27.83
N THR A 95 3.41 1.30 27.01
CA THR A 95 2.13 0.70 27.42
C THR A 95 2.22 -0.81 27.54
N SER A 96 2.87 -1.47 26.58
CA SER A 96 3.13 -2.91 26.66
C SER A 96 4.02 -3.28 27.84
N PHE A 97 5.01 -2.44 28.19
CA PHE A 97 5.83 -2.71 29.37
C PHE A 97 5.00 -2.63 30.66
N ILE A 98 4.20 -1.58 30.84
CA ILE A 98 3.36 -1.41 32.04
C ILE A 98 2.36 -2.58 32.17
N VAL A 99 1.63 -2.90 31.09
CA VAL A 99 0.60 -3.93 31.13
C VAL A 99 1.20 -5.34 31.17
N ASN A 100 2.10 -5.67 30.25
CA ASN A 100 2.55 -7.06 30.05
C ASN A 100 3.78 -7.44 30.90
N LYS A 101 4.61 -6.48 31.33
CA LYS A 101 5.79 -6.77 32.17
C LYS A 101 5.57 -6.44 33.64
N LEU A 102 5.03 -5.27 33.95
CA LEU A 102 4.73 -4.93 35.35
C LEU A 102 3.43 -5.57 35.85
N GLY A 103 2.54 -6.01 34.93
CA GLY A 103 1.23 -6.52 35.30
C GLY A 103 0.29 -5.44 35.84
N VAL A 104 0.59 -4.18 35.57
CA VAL A 104 -0.17 -3.03 36.08
C VAL A 104 -1.19 -2.60 35.03
N VAL A 105 -2.46 -2.60 35.43
CA VAL A 105 -3.58 -2.15 34.57
C VAL A 105 -4.19 -0.83 35.05
N ASP A 106 -3.98 -0.47 36.32
CA ASP A 106 -4.37 0.81 36.91
C ASP A 106 -3.14 1.52 37.50
N VAL A 107 -2.81 2.68 36.95
CA VAL A 107 -1.68 3.53 37.37
C VAL A 107 -2.10 4.62 38.37
N GLY A 108 -3.35 4.58 38.84
CA GLY A 108 -3.97 5.55 39.74
C GLY A 108 -4.21 6.91 39.07
N ALA A 109 -4.46 6.93 37.75
CA ALA A 109 -4.71 8.14 36.99
C ALA A 109 -6.17 8.61 37.11
N SER A 110 -6.40 9.91 36.97
CA SER A 110 -7.73 10.51 36.90
C SER A 110 -7.73 11.64 35.87
N LEU A 111 -8.73 11.65 35.01
CA LEU A 111 -8.97 12.70 34.01
C LEU A 111 -10.49 12.79 33.84
N GLN A 112 -11.08 13.93 34.14
CA GLN A 112 -12.53 14.13 33.95
C GLN A 112 -12.79 14.59 32.53
N GLY A 113 -13.67 13.87 31.84
CA GLY A 113 -14.19 14.27 30.53
C GLY A 113 -14.12 13.14 29.49
N ARG A 114 -14.49 13.51 28.27
CA ARG A 114 -14.60 12.58 27.14
C ARG A 114 -13.36 12.62 26.28
N ALA A 115 -12.79 11.46 25.97
CA ALA A 115 -11.60 11.37 25.14
C ALA A 115 -11.76 10.37 24.01
N VAL A 116 -11.02 10.59 22.93
CA VAL A 116 -10.77 9.56 21.93
C VAL A 116 -9.31 9.11 21.99
N TYR A 117 -9.06 7.86 21.60
CA TYR A 117 -7.71 7.33 21.46
C TYR A 117 -7.31 7.23 19.97
N HIS A 118 -6.18 7.84 19.61
CA HIS A 118 -5.53 7.64 18.32
C HIS A 118 -4.47 6.53 18.41
N PRO A 119 -4.72 5.35 17.81
CA PRO A 119 -3.70 4.32 17.67
C PRO A 119 -2.73 4.70 16.55
N SER A 120 -1.46 4.93 16.88
CA SER A 120 -0.46 5.20 15.85
C SER A 120 -0.13 3.95 15.05
N CYS A 121 0.10 4.09 13.75
CA CYS A 121 0.36 2.93 12.89
C CYS A 121 1.63 2.16 13.28
N SER A 122 2.63 2.84 13.85
CA SER A 122 3.85 2.21 14.34
C SER A 122 3.57 1.32 15.55
N LEU A 123 2.68 1.74 16.45
CA LEU A 123 2.29 0.97 17.61
C LEU A 123 1.36 -0.20 17.22
N ALA A 124 0.21 0.12 16.62
CA ALA A 124 -0.85 -0.86 16.37
C ALA A 124 -0.54 -1.85 15.23
N ARG A 125 0.02 -1.37 14.11
CA ARG A 125 0.23 -2.23 12.92
C ARG A 125 1.63 -2.83 12.85
N LYS A 126 2.66 -2.07 13.25
CA LYS A 126 4.05 -2.54 13.12
C LYS A 126 4.53 -3.31 14.35
N LEU A 127 4.14 -2.89 15.55
CA LEU A 127 4.51 -3.58 16.80
C LEU A 127 3.43 -4.54 17.30
N GLY A 128 2.20 -4.44 16.79
CA GLY A 128 1.08 -5.28 17.20
C GLY A 128 0.47 -4.89 18.55
N VAL A 129 0.86 -3.74 19.11
CA VAL A 129 0.40 -3.23 20.42
C VAL A 129 -0.91 -2.49 20.21
N LYS A 130 -2.01 -3.07 20.69
CA LYS A 130 -3.38 -2.58 20.42
C LYS A 130 -4.19 -2.44 21.69
N ASP A 131 -4.20 -3.49 22.51
CA ASP A 131 -5.07 -3.59 23.67
C ASP A 131 -4.43 -2.96 24.92
N GLU A 132 -3.11 -2.89 24.99
CA GLU A 132 -2.39 -2.38 26.16
C GLU A 132 -2.68 -0.89 26.45
N PRO A 133 -2.61 0.02 25.46
CA PRO A 133 -3.02 1.41 25.68
C PRO A 133 -4.48 1.53 26.12
N LEU A 134 -5.38 0.77 25.51
CA LEU A 134 -6.81 0.79 25.82
C LEU A 134 -7.10 0.26 27.23
N THR A 135 -6.35 -0.75 27.67
CA THR A 135 -6.46 -1.32 29.03
C THR A 135 -6.11 -0.29 30.09
N LEU A 136 -5.04 0.48 29.89
CA LEU A 136 -4.65 1.56 30.80
C LEU A 136 -5.70 2.69 30.81
N LEU A 137 -6.18 3.09 29.62
CA LEU A 137 -7.17 4.17 29.50
C LEU A 137 -8.51 3.84 30.15
N LYS A 138 -8.96 2.59 30.07
CA LYS A 138 -10.20 2.11 30.71
C LYS A 138 -10.16 2.22 32.24
N ASN A 139 -8.97 2.24 32.85
CA ASN A 139 -8.79 2.36 34.30
C ASN A 139 -8.56 3.82 34.76
N VAL A 140 -8.57 4.80 33.86
CA VAL A 140 -8.46 6.22 34.23
C VAL A 140 -9.79 6.70 34.83
N ARG A 141 -9.77 7.08 36.10
CA ARG A 141 -10.99 7.52 36.81
C ARG A 141 -11.53 8.83 36.22
N GLY A 142 -12.82 8.82 35.88
CA GLY A 142 -13.51 9.98 35.30
C GLY A 142 -13.41 10.11 33.77
N LEU A 143 -12.68 9.21 33.10
CA LEU A 143 -12.47 9.25 31.67
C LEU A 143 -13.54 8.44 30.95
N GLU A 144 -14.29 9.08 30.06
CA GLU A 144 -15.16 8.40 29.12
C GLU A 144 -14.42 8.24 27.77
N LEU A 145 -14.10 7.00 27.40
CA LEU A 145 -13.40 6.71 26.14
C LEU A 145 -14.39 6.49 25.00
N LEU A 146 -14.40 7.40 24.04
CA LEU A 146 -15.22 7.36 22.84
C LEU A 146 -14.49 6.66 21.68
N THR A 147 -15.24 5.94 20.85
CA THR A 147 -14.79 5.40 19.56
C THR A 147 -15.29 6.27 18.42
N PHE A 148 -14.52 6.38 17.34
CA PHE A 148 -14.91 7.16 16.16
C PHE A 148 -14.68 6.38 14.86
N ALA A 149 -15.33 6.81 13.78
CA ALA A 149 -15.20 6.16 12.48
C ALA A 149 -13.75 6.22 11.96
N GLU A 150 -13.30 5.17 11.27
CA GLU A 150 -11.96 5.12 10.65
C GLU A 150 -10.79 5.35 11.63
N GLN A 151 -10.97 5.02 12.92
CA GLN A 151 -9.99 5.23 13.99
C GLN A 151 -8.61 4.63 13.68
N ASP A 152 -8.54 3.52 12.95
CA ASP A 152 -7.28 2.86 12.61
C ASP A 152 -6.51 3.53 11.45
N THR A 153 -7.11 4.46 10.71
CA THR A 153 -6.48 5.05 9.51
C THR A 153 -5.19 5.83 9.81
N CYS A 154 -4.29 5.93 8.84
CA CYS A 154 -3.03 6.68 9.02
C CYS A 154 -3.30 8.19 9.11
N CYS A 155 -2.58 8.88 10.00
CA CYS A 155 -2.66 10.34 10.16
C CYS A 155 -1.85 11.15 9.14
N GLY A 156 -1.12 10.51 8.23
CA GLY A 156 -0.34 11.19 7.20
C GLY A 156 1.03 11.72 7.65
N PHE A 157 1.42 11.59 8.92
CA PHE A 157 2.69 12.15 9.40
C PHE A 157 3.95 11.36 9.00
N GLY A 158 3.82 10.18 8.37
CA GLY A 158 4.90 9.18 8.26
C GLY A 158 6.23 9.65 7.65
N GLY A 159 7.18 10.13 8.46
CA GLY A 159 8.54 10.47 8.04
C GLY A 159 8.58 11.53 6.94
N THR A 160 9.46 11.37 5.95
CA THR A 160 9.58 12.34 4.85
C THR A 160 8.38 12.39 3.91
N PHE A 161 7.41 11.47 4.02
CA PHE A 161 6.14 11.58 3.31
C PHE A 161 5.41 12.87 3.66
N SER A 162 5.34 13.26 4.95
CA SER A 162 4.61 14.47 5.32
C SER A 162 5.21 15.73 4.71
N VAL A 163 6.52 15.75 4.48
CA VAL A 163 7.24 16.89 3.89
C VAL A 163 7.19 16.86 2.36
N LYS A 164 7.39 15.68 1.75
CA LYS A 164 7.42 15.53 0.29
C LYS A 164 6.02 15.54 -0.34
N MET A 165 5.00 15.17 0.44
CA MET A 165 3.61 15.04 0.03
C MET A 165 2.73 15.85 0.99
N ALA A 166 3.11 17.09 1.27
CA ALA A 166 2.50 17.95 2.28
C ALA A 166 0.98 18.08 2.11
N GLU A 167 0.52 18.34 0.88
CA GLU A 167 -0.90 18.43 0.55
C GLU A 167 -1.66 17.14 0.89
N ILE A 168 -1.15 15.98 0.45
CA ILE A 168 -1.77 14.67 0.68
C ILE A 168 -1.79 14.36 2.17
N SER A 169 -0.67 14.58 2.86
CA SER A 169 -0.54 14.43 4.30
C SER A 169 -1.52 15.33 5.06
N GLY A 170 -1.73 16.57 4.57
CA GLY A 170 -2.70 17.52 5.09
C GLY A 170 -4.11 16.97 4.99
N GLU A 171 -4.55 16.56 3.81
CA GLU A 171 -5.90 15.99 3.63
C GLU A 171 -6.14 14.72 4.48
N MET A 172 -5.10 13.91 4.70
CA MET A 172 -5.17 12.73 5.58
C MET A 172 -5.44 13.08 7.04
N VAL A 173 -4.72 14.05 7.60
CA VAL A 173 -4.96 14.46 8.99
C VAL A 173 -6.34 15.10 9.13
N LYS A 174 -6.71 15.92 8.16
CA LYS A 174 -7.99 16.62 8.11
C LYS A 174 -9.21 15.70 8.11
N GLU A 175 -9.18 14.62 7.33
CA GLU A 175 -10.18 13.55 7.39
C GLU A 175 -10.28 12.93 8.77
N LYS A 176 -9.13 12.59 9.35
CA LYS A 176 -9.10 11.90 10.64
C LYS A 176 -9.68 12.77 11.75
N VAL A 177 -9.36 14.06 11.76
CA VAL A 177 -9.91 15.00 12.74
C VAL A 177 -11.39 15.25 12.49
N ALA A 178 -11.88 15.26 11.25
CA ALA A 178 -13.32 15.35 10.99
C ALA A 178 -14.10 14.21 11.66
N HIS A 179 -13.69 12.95 11.47
CA HIS A 179 -14.33 11.81 12.14
C HIS A 179 -14.20 11.86 13.67
N LEU A 180 -13.04 12.31 14.18
CA LEU A 180 -12.83 12.52 15.61
C LEU A 180 -13.82 13.54 16.18
N MET A 181 -14.04 14.65 15.48
CA MET A 181 -14.89 15.74 15.95
C MET A 181 -16.39 15.42 15.89
N GLU A 182 -16.82 14.40 15.14
CA GLU A 182 -18.21 13.92 15.13
C GLU A 182 -18.68 13.45 16.51
N VAL A 183 -17.76 12.88 17.31
CA VAL A 183 -18.06 12.42 18.69
C VAL A 183 -17.76 13.50 19.75
N ARG A 184 -17.32 14.70 19.32
CA ARG A 184 -17.06 15.88 20.17
C ARG A 184 -16.25 15.56 21.43
N PRO A 185 -15.03 15.00 21.31
CA PRO A 185 -14.17 14.73 22.45
C PRO A 185 -13.64 16.03 23.06
N GLU A 186 -13.39 16.00 24.36
CA GLU A 186 -12.67 17.06 25.08
C GLU A 186 -11.16 16.83 25.02
N TYR A 187 -10.73 15.57 24.91
CA TYR A 187 -9.32 15.20 24.81
C TYR A 187 -9.05 14.25 23.63
N LEU A 188 -7.93 14.48 22.95
CA LEU A 188 -7.32 13.51 22.04
C LEU A 188 -6.13 12.88 22.76
N ILE A 189 -6.19 11.56 22.97
CA ILE A 189 -5.10 10.80 23.55
C ILE A 189 -4.39 10.05 22.43
N GLY A 190 -3.08 10.27 22.28
CA GLY A 190 -2.25 9.57 21.31
C GLY A 190 -0.92 9.17 21.92
N ALA A 191 -0.34 8.10 21.40
CA ALA A 191 1.07 7.78 21.64
C ALA A 191 2.01 8.62 20.73
N ASP A 192 1.45 9.46 19.85
CA ASP A 192 2.13 10.36 18.91
C ASP A 192 1.20 11.59 18.62
N GLN A 193 1.74 12.80 18.37
CA GLN A 193 0.97 14.06 18.21
C GLN A 193 0.36 14.26 16.80
N ILE A 194 -0.92 14.62 16.69
CA ILE A 194 -1.65 14.91 15.44
C ILE A 194 -2.76 15.96 15.71
N GLU A 195 -2.88 17.00 14.89
CA GLU A 195 -4.00 17.97 14.88
C GLU A 195 -4.39 18.40 13.44
N ASP A 196 -5.62 18.94 13.32
CA ASP A 196 -6.25 19.74 12.23
C ASP A 196 -7.27 19.06 11.23
N PRO A 197 -8.41 19.71 10.80
CA PRO A 197 -9.61 19.11 10.15
C PRO A 197 -9.96 19.49 8.68
N ILE A 198 -10.89 18.69 8.07
CA ILE A 198 -11.77 18.86 6.86
C ILE A 198 -11.49 18.03 5.56
N MET A 199 -12.51 17.37 4.97
CA MET A 199 -12.38 16.24 4.01
C MET A 199 -13.26 16.29 2.71
N ARG A 200 -12.85 15.50 1.67
CA ARG A 200 -13.60 15.08 0.44
C ARG A 200 -14.19 13.64 0.49
N LYS A 201 -15.33 13.36 -0.17
CA LYS A 201 -16.22 12.21 0.17
C LYS A 201 -16.30 10.99 -0.79
N ALA A 202 -16.06 11.13 -2.11
CA ALA A 202 -16.47 10.09 -3.08
C ALA A 202 -15.64 8.77 -3.06
N VAL A 203 -14.31 8.86 -3.16
CA VAL A 203 -13.41 7.69 -3.11
C VAL A 203 -13.45 7.02 -1.74
N ALA A 204 -13.55 7.82 -0.68
CA ALA A 204 -13.63 7.34 0.70
C ALA A 204 -14.87 6.45 0.94
N ASN A 205 -16.05 6.89 0.49
CA ASN A 205 -17.30 6.12 0.63
C ASN A 205 -17.20 4.74 -0.06
N ALA A 206 -16.59 4.69 -1.25
CA ALA A 206 -16.43 3.43 -1.98
C ALA A 206 -15.46 2.47 -1.25
N GLN A 207 -14.35 2.98 -0.72
CA GLN A 207 -13.42 2.20 0.09
C GLN A 207 -14.06 1.66 1.38
N GLN A 208 -14.85 2.49 2.09
CA GLN A 208 -15.56 2.08 3.31
C GLN A 208 -16.50 0.92 3.03
N ARG A 209 -17.34 1.02 1.98
CA ARG A 209 -18.28 -0.04 1.61
C ARG A 209 -17.55 -1.34 1.24
N ILE A 210 -16.50 -1.26 0.43
CA ILE A 210 -15.72 -2.45 0.02
C ILE A 210 -14.99 -3.06 1.22
N GLY A 211 -14.45 -2.23 2.11
CA GLY A 211 -13.75 -2.65 3.33
C GLY A 211 -14.67 -3.39 4.30
N ALA A 212 -15.85 -2.84 4.57
CA ALA A 212 -16.84 -3.46 5.46
C ALA A 212 -17.33 -4.82 4.93
N ASN A 213 -17.65 -4.90 3.64
CA ASN A 213 -18.06 -6.16 3.01
C ASN A 213 -16.94 -7.21 3.05
N ARG A 214 -15.69 -6.79 2.81
CA ARG A 214 -14.53 -7.69 2.95
C ARG A 214 -14.42 -8.25 4.36
N GLN A 215 -14.53 -7.41 5.39
CA GLN A 215 -14.36 -7.87 6.78
C GLN A 215 -15.40 -8.95 7.12
N LYS A 216 -16.67 -8.74 6.75
CA LYS A 216 -17.72 -9.74 6.92
C LYS A 216 -17.37 -11.09 6.26
N MET A 217 -16.84 -11.07 5.04
CA MET A 217 -16.46 -12.31 4.33
C MET A 217 -15.20 -12.97 4.90
N VAL A 218 -14.29 -12.18 5.47
CA VAL A 218 -13.10 -12.66 6.17
C VAL A 218 -13.51 -13.39 7.45
N ASP A 219 -14.42 -12.79 8.23
CA ASP A 219 -14.91 -13.38 9.47
C ASP A 219 -15.69 -14.67 9.21
N GLU A 220 -16.50 -14.68 8.13
CA GLU A 220 -17.27 -15.87 7.73
C GLU A 220 -16.40 -17.05 7.29
N LEU A 221 -15.30 -16.79 6.57
CA LEU A 221 -14.42 -17.86 6.09
C LEU A 221 -13.71 -18.59 7.25
N GLY A 222 -13.45 -17.88 8.36
CA GLY A 222 -12.60 -18.36 9.44
C GLY A 222 -11.15 -18.56 9.01
N HIS A 223 -10.25 -18.78 9.97
CA HIS A 223 -8.84 -19.15 9.72
C HIS A 223 -8.13 -18.26 8.67
N TRP A 224 -8.45 -16.97 8.62
CA TRP A 224 -8.04 -16.08 7.54
C TRP A 224 -6.52 -16.03 7.34
N GLU A 225 -5.75 -16.04 8.42
CA GLU A 225 -4.29 -16.03 8.35
C GLU A 225 -3.74 -17.31 7.69
N GLU A 226 -4.32 -18.47 7.96
CA GLU A 226 -3.92 -19.75 7.34
C GLU A 226 -4.22 -19.74 5.83
N TRP A 227 -5.36 -19.18 5.43
CA TRP A 227 -5.69 -18.98 4.01
C TRP A 227 -4.70 -18.06 3.31
N ARG A 228 -4.25 -16.98 3.98
CA ARG A 228 -3.21 -16.08 3.46
C ARG A 228 -1.87 -16.77 3.32
N ASP A 229 -1.49 -17.59 4.30
CA ASP A 229 -0.27 -18.39 4.26
C ASP A 229 -0.32 -19.37 3.10
N ARG A 230 -1.42 -20.12 2.96
CA ARG A 230 -1.60 -21.06 1.85
C ARG A 230 -1.55 -20.38 0.50
N ALA A 231 -2.26 -19.25 0.33
CA ALA A 231 -2.25 -18.50 -0.92
C ALA A 231 -0.86 -17.93 -1.25
N ALA A 232 -0.11 -17.43 -0.25
CA ALA A 232 1.26 -17.00 -0.43
C ALA A 232 2.19 -18.15 -0.84
N GLN A 233 2.10 -19.29 -0.16
CA GLN A 233 2.89 -20.51 -0.46
C GLN A 233 2.66 -21.00 -1.89
N ILE A 234 1.40 -21.03 -2.36
CA ILE A 234 1.07 -21.41 -3.73
C ILE A 234 1.78 -20.49 -4.72
N ARG A 235 1.69 -19.17 -4.50
CA ARG A 235 2.32 -18.20 -5.38
C ARG A 235 3.85 -18.30 -5.35
N ASP A 236 4.45 -18.48 -4.17
CA ASP A 236 5.91 -18.64 -4.05
C ASP A 236 6.42 -19.94 -4.69
N HIS A 237 5.66 -21.03 -4.58
CA HIS A 237 5.96 -22.28 -5.24
C HIS A 237 5.96 -22.11 -6.77
N VAL A 238 4.93 -21.44 -7.32
CA VAL A 238 4.87 -21.12 -8.75
C VAL A 238 6.06 -20.26 -9.17
N LEU A 239 6.36 -19.19 -8.43
CA LEU A 239 7.49 -18.30 -8.77
C LEU A 239 8.84 -19.02 -8.73
N SER A 240 9.00 -20.03 -7.87
CA SER A 240 10.25 -20.79 -7.74
C SER A 240 10.40 -21.89 -8.79
N ASN A 241 9.33 -22.25 -9.49
CA ASN A 241 9.28 -23.29 -10.53
C ASN A 241 8.63 -22.76 -11.82
N LEU A 242 8.79 -21.46 -12.06
CA LEU A 242 7.96 -20.73 -13.03
C LEU A 242 8.21 -21.21 -14.47
N ASP A 243 9.46 -21.51 -14.79
CA ASP A 243 9.89 -22.09 -16.06
C ASP A 243 9.21 -23.43 -16.35
N ALA A 244 9.18 -24.34 -15.37
CA ALA A 244 8.54 -25.64 -15.50
C ALA A 244 7.02 -25.51 -15.72
N TYR A 245 6.37 -24.61 -14.97
CA TYR A 245 4.94 -24.36 -15.13
C TYR A 245 4.59 -23.64 -16.43
N LEU A 246 5.43 -22.72 -16.90
CA LEU A 246 5.27 -22.08 -18.21
C LEU A 246 5.40 -23.11 -19.35
N TYR A 247 6.36 -24.03 -19.22
CA TYR A 247 6.52 -25.14 -20.16
C TYR A 247 5.29 -26.06 -20.16
N GLN A 248 4.86 -26.52 -18.98
CA GLN A 248 3.66 -27.37 -18.83
C GLN A 248 2.41 -26.70 -19.40
N LEU A 249 2.20 -25.42 -19.07
CA LEU A 249 1.08 -24.64 -19.59
C LEU A 249 1.15 -24.55 -21.12
N SER A 250 2.33 -24.29 -21.68
CA SER A 250 2.50 -24.17 -23.12
C SER A 250 2.17 -25.47 -23.86
N GLU A 251 2.68 -26.59 -23.36
CA GLU A 251 2.37 -27.93 -23.87
C GLU A 251 0.87 -28.21 -23.82
N LYS A 252 0.21 -27.89 -22.69
CA LYS A 252 -1.23 -28.14 -22.54
C LYS A 252 -2.09 -27.26 -23.43
N VAL A 253 -1.77 -25.98 -23.57
CA VAL A 253 -2.48 -25.09 -24.49
C VAL A 253 -2.35 -25.58 -25.94
N THR A 254 -1.15 -25.99 -26.35
CA THR A 254 -0.91 -26.53 -27.70
C THR A 254 -1.60 -27.87 -27.91
N GLN A 255 -1.61 -28.77 -26.92
CA GLN A 255 -2.36 -30.03 -26.98
C GLN A 255 -3.87 -29.79 -27.15
N ASN A 256 -4.41 -28.73 -26.55
CA ASN A 256 -5.81 -28.34 -26.71
C ASN A 256 -6.09 -27.60 -28.04
N GLY A 257 -5.10 -27.45 -28.93
CA GLY A 257 -5.26 -26.77 -30.22
C GLY A 257 -5.10 -25.25 -30.17
N GLY A 258 -4.59 -24.69 -29.07
CA GLY A 258 -4.24 -23.28 -28.94
C GLY A 258 -2.81 -22.94 -29.38
N HIS A 259 -2.56 -21.66 -29.61
CA HIS A 259 -1.24 -21.11 -29.92
C HIS A 259 -0.66 -20.37 -28.73
N VAL A 260 0.63 -20.54 -28.45
CA VAL A 260 1.32 -19.84 -27.36
C VAL A 260 2.41 -18.96 -27.93
N TYR A 261 2.49 -17.72 -27.45
CA TYR A 261 3.56 -16.79 -27.79
C TYR A 261 4.19 -16.20 -26.53
N PHE A 262 5.50 -16.39 -26.38
CA PHE A 262 6.28 -15.79 -25.30
C PHE A 262 6.86 -14.46 -25.79
N ALA A 263 6.37 -13.36 -25.24
CA ALA A 263 6.81 -12.00 -25.52
C ALA A 263 7.81 -11.55 -24.44
N ARG A 264 9.04 -11.22 -24.87
CA ARG A 264 10.06 -10.69 -23.95
C ARG A 264 9.75 -9.24 -23.59
N THR A 265 9.33 -8.44 -24.56
CA THR A 265 8.97 -7.02 -24.36
C THR A 265 7.51 -6.74 -24.71
N LYS A 266 7.04 -5.55 -24.33
CA LYS A 266 5.71 -5.07 -24.76
C LYS A 266 5.59 -4.96 -26.28
N GLU A 267 6.66 -4.59 -26.99
CA GLU A 267 6.69 -4.49 -28.45
C GLU A 267 6.56 -5.87 -29.11
N ASP A 268 7.19 -6.90 -28.53
CA ASP A 268 7.02 -8.28 -29.02
C ASP A 268 5.56 -8.72 -28.91
N ALA A 269 4.93 -8.45 -27.76
CA ALA A 269 3.53 -8.81 -27.50
C ALA A 269 2.59 -8.10 -28.47
N THR A 270 2.70 -6.78 -28.60
CA THR A 270 1.81 -6.00 -29.48
C THR A 270 2.03 -6.31 -30.95
N ARG A 271 3.28 -6.54 -31.38
CA ARG A 271 3.58 -6.98 -32.75
C ARG A 271 2.94 -8.32 -33.08
N TYR A 272 3.01 -9.30 -32.18
CA TYR A 272 2.35 -10.60 -32.39
C TYR A 272 0.83 -10.44 -32.48
N ILE A 273 0.22 -9.69 -31.56
CA ILE A 273 -1.23 -9.44 -31.57
C ILE A 273 -1.67 -8.75 -32.86
N LEU A 274 -0.92 -7.74 -33.32
CA LEU A 274 -1.18 -7.05 -34.58
C LEU A 274 -1.07 -8.00 -35.78
N GLN A 275 -0.06 -8.89 -35.81
CA GLN A 275 0.07 -9.90 -36.86
C GLN A 275 -1.11 -10.88 -36.89
N VAL A 276 -1.60 -11.32 -35.73
CA VAL A 276 -2.82 -12.14 -35.64
C VAL A 276 -4.01 -11.36 -36.22
N ALA A 277 -4.18 -10.10 -35.82
CA ALA A 277 -5.26 -9.25 -36.29
C ALA A 277 -5.23 -9.03 -37.82
N GLN A 278 -4.05 -8.79 -38.38
CA GLN A 278 -3.85 -8.64 -39.82
C GLN A 278 -4.13 -9.94 -40.58
N ARG A 279 -3.68 -11.09 -40.08
CA ARG A 279 -3.97 -12.40 -40.70
C ARG A 279 -5.47 -12.71 -40.73
N LYS A 280 -6.20 -12.24 -39.72
CA LYS A 280 -7.66 -12.38 -39.64
C LYS A 280 -8.42 -11.30 -40.42
N ASN A 281 -7.72 -10.35 -41.04
CA ASN A 281 -8.31 -9.17 -41.67
C ASN A 281 -9.29 -8.44 -40.73
N ALA A 282 -8.96 -8.41 -39.44
CA ALA A 282 -9.83 -7.85 -38.42
C ALA A 282 -10.00 -6.34 -38.63
N ARG A 283 -11.24 -5.88 -38.60
CA ARG A 283 -11.60 -4.46 -38.61
C ARG A 283 -12.05 -4.00 -37.24
N LYS A 284 -12.59 -4.93 -36.43
CA LYS A 284 -13.09 -4.67 -35.09
C LYS A 284 -12.62 -5.73 -34.11
N VAL A 285 -12.16 -5.25 -32.97
CA VAL A 285 -11.75 -6.03 -31.80
C VAL A 285 -12.64 -5.62 -30.64
N VAL A 286 -13.21 -6.60 -29.96
CA VAL A 286 -13.80 -6.41 -28.63
C VAL A 286 -12.82 -6.88 -27.57
N LYS A 287 -12.74 -6.14 -26.47
CA LYS A 287 -11.77 -6.39 -25.42
C LYS A 287 -12.42 -6.36 -24.05
N SER A 288 -12.10 -7.35 -23.22
CA SER A 288 -12.39 -7.29 -21.78
C SER A 288 -11.27 -6.53 -21.06
N LYS A 289 -11.62 -5.85 -19.97
CA LYS A 289 -10.66 -5.20 -19.08
C LYS A 289 -9.44 -6.05 -18.78
N SER A 290 -8.25 -5.50 -18.98
CA SER A 290 -6.98 -6.13 -18.57
C SER A 290 -5.88 -5.11 -18.34
N MET A 291 -5.24 -5.19 -17.18
CA MET A 291 -4.12 -4.30 -16.84
C MET A 291 -2.89 -4.56 -17.74
N VAL A 292 -2.67 -5.82 -18.16
CA VAL A 292 -1.51 -6.18 -18.97
C VAL A 292 -1.65 -5.66 -20.39
N THR A 293 -2.87 -5.61 -20.92
CA THR A 293 -3.11 -5.02 -22.25
C THR A 293 -2.94 -3.51 -22.26
N GLU A 294 -3.28 -2.83 -21.15
CA GLU A 294 -2.94 -1.42 -20.95
C GLU A 294 -1.42 -1.23 -20.83
N GLU A 295 -0.74 -2.07 -20.03
CA GLU A 295 0.72 -2.04 -19.82
C GLU A 295 1.49 -2.10 -21.15
N ILE A 296 1.06 -2.95 -22.08
CA ILE A 296 1.71 -3.09 -23.37
C ILE A 296 1.21 -2.08 -24.42
N GLY A 297 0.15 -1.31 -24.13
CA GLY A 297 -0.41 -0.31 -25.05
C GLY A 297 -1.09 -0.91 -26.28
N VAL A 298 -1.71 -2.09 -26.17
CA VAL A 298 -2.25 -2.82 -27.33
C VAL A 298 -3.36 -2.04 -28.06
N ASN A 299 -4.16 -1.27 -27.31
CA ASN A 299 -5.24 -0.48 -27.89
C ASN A 299 -4.68 0.53 -28.92
N HIS A 300 -3.63 1.27 -28.56
CA HIS A 300 -2.98 2.23 -29.45
C HIS A 300 -2.40 1.56 -30.70
N VAL A 301 -1.68 0.44 -30.55
CA VAL A 301 -1.05 -0.26 -31.68
C VAL A 301 -2.09 -0.77 -32.69
N LEU A 302 -3.23 -1.28 -32.21
CA LEU A 302 -4.31 -1.74 -33.09
C LEU A 302 -5.05 -0.56 -33.75
N GLN A 303 -5.31 0.50 -32.99
CA GLN A 303 -5.97 1.72 -33.50
C GLN A 303 -5.12 2.43 -34.57
N ASP A 304 -3.80 2.53 -34.38
CA ASP A 304 -2.86 3.08 -35.35
C ASP A 304 -2.82 2.26 -36.65
N ALA A 305 -3.14 0.96 -36.57
CA ALA A 305 -3.31 0.08 -37.72
C ALA A 305 -4.72 0.16 -38.36
N GLY A 306 -5.57 1.08 -37.92
CA GLY A 306 -6.93 1.27 -38.43
C GLY A 306 -7.96 0.25 -37.92
N ILE A 307 -7.63 -0.49 -36.85
CA ILE A 307 -8.52 -1.49 -36.26
C ILE A 307 -9.28 -0.85 -35.10
N GLN A 308 -10.61 -0.93 -35.14
CA GLN A 308 -11.44 -0.43 -34.06
C GLN A 308 -11.32 -1.35 -32.85
N VAL A 309 -10.95 -0.80 -31.68
CA VAL A 309 -10.90 -1.53 -30.42
C VAL A 309 -11.98 -1.02 -29.48
N ILE A 310 -12.88 -1.91 -29.04
CA ILE A 310 -14.01 -1.58 -28.17
C ILE A 310 -13.84 -2.26 -26.82
N GLU A 311 -13.83 -1.48 -25.74
CA GLU A 311 -13.89 -2.01 -24.38
C GLU A 311 -15.29 -2.55 -24.08
N THR A 312 -15.34 -3.66 -23.35
CA THR A 312 -16.61 -4.36 -23.08
C THR A 312 -16.99 -4.37 -21.60
N ASP A 313 -16.05 -4.02 -20.72
CA ASP A 313 -16.35 -3.75 -19.31
C ASP A 313 -17.08 -2.42 -19.23
N LEU A 314 -18.19 -2.36 -18.49
CA LEU A 314 -19.02 -1.16 -18.45
C LEU A 314 -18.23 0.08 -18.03
N GLY A 315 -17.37 -0.05 -17.02
CA GLY A 315 -16.57 1.05 -16.52
C GLY A 315 -15.51 1.50 -17.52
N GLU A 316 -14.75 0.55 -18.10
CA GLU A 316 -13.76 0.87 -19.14
C GLU A 316 -14.41 1.44 -20.42
N TYR A 317 -15.61 0.97 -20.79
CA TYR A 317 -16.32 1.50 -21.96
C TYR A 317 -16.74 2.95 -21.76
N ILE A 318 -17.29 3.30 -20.59
CA ILE A 318 -17.62 4.69 -20.24
C ILE A 318 -16.37 5.57 -20.30
N LEU A 319 -15.25 5.07 -19.76
CA LEU A 319 -13.97 5.76 -19.78
C LEU A 319 -13.40 5.93 -21.19
N GLN A 320 -13.53 4.92 -22.04
CA GLN A 320 -13.15 4.96 -23.45
C GLN A 320 -13.94 6.05 -24.20
N LEU A 321 -15.25 6.14 -23.98
CA LEU A 321 -16.09 7.20 -24.57
C LEU A 321 -15.66 8.59 -24.12
N ASP A 322 -15.28 8.73 -22.86
CA ASP A 322 -14.87 10.00 -22.25
C ASP A 322 -13.37 10.32 -22.45
N GLN A 323 -12.59 9.40 -23.05
CA GLN A 323 -11.13 9.50 -23.19
C GLN A 323 -10.40 9.73 -21.85
N ASP A 324 -10.89 9.10 -20.79
CA ASP A 324 -10.40 9.24 -19.41
C ASP A 324 -9.73 7.92 -18.96
N PRO A 325 -8.52 7.92 -18.38
CA PRO A 325 -7.90 6.68 -17.91
C PRO A 325 -8.62 6.02 -16.72
N PRO A 326 -8.47 4.71 -16.50
CA PRO A 326 -8.99 4.05 -15.31
C PRO A 326 -8.27 4.50 -14.04
N SER A 327 -9.03 4.73 -12.97
CA SER A 327 -8.45 5.09 -11.66
C SER A 327 -8.37 3.93 -10.67
N HIS A 328 -8.99 2.76 -10.96
CA HIS A 328 -8.95 1.62 -10.04
C HIS A 328 -8.93 0.24 -10.73
N VAL A 329 -8.14 -0.69 -10.19
CA VAL A 329 -7.92 -2.03 -10.79
C VAL A 329 -9.15 -2.93 -10.83
N VAL A 330 -10.06 -2.82 -9.86
CA VAL A 330 -11.37 -3.52 -9.85
C VAL A 330 -12.49 -2.66 -10.45
N VAL A 331 -12.73 -1.44 -9.93
CA VAL A 331 -13.83 -0.54 -10.34
C VAL A 331 -13.31 0.70 -11.11
N PRO A 332 -13.01 0.60 -12.42
CA PRO A 332 -12.14 1.56 -13.12
C PRO A 332 -12.67 3.00 -13.12
N ALA A 333 -14.00 3.19 -13.21
CA ALA A 333 -14.66 4.48 -13.20
C ALA A 333 -15.11 4.95 -11.79
N ILE A 334 -14.48 4.47 -10.70
CA ILE A 334 -14.87 4.81 -9.30
C ILE A 334 -14.89 6.32 -9.00
N HIS A 335 -14.19 7.12 -9.81
CA HIS A 335 -14.07 8.55 -9.66
C HIS A 335 -15.22 9.33 -10.35
N LYS A 336 -16.08 8.66 -11.13
CA LYS A 336 -17.24 9.27 -11.80
C LYS A 336 -18.54 8.97 -11.05
N ASP A 337 -19.39 9.98 -10.94
CA ASP A 337 -20.75 9.83 -10.45
C ASP A 337 -21.77 9.55 -11.59
N ARG A 338 -23.00 9.22 -11.21
CA ARG A 338 -24.08 8.91 -12.16
C ARG A 338 -24.47 10.07 -13.08
N HIS A 339 -24.33 11.31 -12.62
CA HIS A 339 -24.68 12.49 -13.43
C HIS A 339 -23.65 12.68 -14.54
N GLN A 340 -22.37 12.54 -14.19
CA GLN A 340 -21.27 12.57 -15.15
C GLN A 340 -21.39 11.44 -16.17
N ILE A 341 -21.71 10.22 -15.73
CA ILE A 341 -21.93 9.08 -16.62
C ILE A 341 -23.08 9.37 -17.60
N ARG A 342 -24.23 9.84 -17.12
CA ARG A 342 -25.37 10.18 -17.99
C ARG A 342 -24.99 11.24 -19.03
N ARG A 343 -24.24 12.26 -18.62
CA ARG A 343 -23.76 13.31 -19.53
C ARG A 343 -22.90 12.72 -20.66
N VAL A 344 -21.94 11.87 -20.33
CA VAL A 344 -21.09 11.19 -21.35
C VAL A 344 -21.95 10.38 -22.31
N LEU A 345 -22.93 9.62 -21.81
CA LEU A 345 -23.82 8.83 -22.68
C LEU A 345 -24.70 9.71 -23.56
N HIS A 346 -25.16 10.85 -23.05
CA HIS A 346 -25.93 11.81 -23.83
C HIS A 346 -25.08 12.41 -24.96
N GLU A 347 -23.91 12.97 -24.62
CA GLU A 347 -23.03 13.68 -25.55
C GLU A 347 -22.42 12.75 -26.61
N ARG A 348 -22.08 11.51 -26.24
CA ARG A 348 -21.38 10.57 -27.13
C ARG A 348 -22.29 9.61 -27.88
N LEU A 349 -23.43 9.25 -27.28
CA LEU A 349 -24.30 8.20 -27.80
C LEU A 349 -25.77 8.63 -27.93
N GLY A 350 -26.13 9.87 -27.60
CA GLY A 350 -27.49 10.39 -27.70
C GLY A 350 -28.46 9.80 -26.68
N TYR A 351 -28.00 9.38 -25.50
CA TYR A 351 -28.88 8.85 -24.45
C TYR A 351 -29.79 9.93 -23.84
N GLU A 352 -31.10 9.72 -23.90
CA GLU A 352 -32.11 10.63 -23.31
C GLU A 352 -32.92 10.00 -22.16
N GLY A 353 -32.63 8.74 -21.81
CA GLY A 353 -33.37 7.99 -20.80
C GLY A 353 -33.14 8.44 -19.35
N PRO A 354 -33.79 7.78 -18.37
CA PRO A 354 -33.66 8.10 -16.95
C PRO A 354 -32.22 8.03 -16.42
N GLU A 355 -31.92 8.81 -15.38
CA GLU A 355 -30.64 8.75 -14.66
C GLU A 355 -30.61 7.66 -13.60
N THR A 356 -30.98 6.44 -13.99
CA THR A 356 -30.86 5.27 -13.12
C THR A 356 -29.74 4.36 -13.63
N PRO A 357 -28.93 3.76 -12.75
CA PRO A 357 -27.91 2.80 -13.16
C PRO A 357 -28.47 1.70 -14.06
N GLU A 358 -29.68 1.22 -13.77
CA GLU A 358 -30.35 0.16 -14.53
C GLU A 358 -30.65 0.59 -15.97
N ALA A 359 -31.21 1.79 -16.17
CA ALA A 359 -31.57 2.27 -17.50
C ALA A 359 -30.33 2.57 -18.36
N MET A 360 -29.32 3.23 -17.77
CA MET A 360 -28.05 3.50 -18.46
C MET A 360 -27.32 2.22 -18.83
N THR A 361 -27.26 1.24 -17.92
CA THR A 361 -26.63 -0.07 -18.18
C THR A 361 -27.36 -0.82 -19.28
N LEU A 362 -28.70 -0.81 -19.28
CA LEU A 362 -29.49 -1.47 -20.32
C LEU A 362 -29.23 -0.86 -21.71
N PHE A 363 -29.16 0.48 -21.79
CA PHE A 363 -28.85 1.19 -23.04
C PHE A 363 -27.45 0.82 -23.57
N ILE A 364 -26.43 0.87 -22.71
CA ILE A 364 -25.06 0.51 -23.09
C ILE A 364 -25.02 -0.96 -23.54
N ARG A 365 -25.69 -1.86 -22.81
CA ARG A 365 -25.76 -3.28 -23.17
C ARG A 365 -26.35 -3.51 -24.56
N GLN A 366 -27.35 -2.73 -24.98
CA GLN A 366 -27.90 -2.82 -26.34
C GLN A 366 -26.84 -2.44 -27.39
N LYS A 367 -26.07 -1.38 -27.16
CA LYS A 367 -25.01 -0.92 -28.07
C LYS A 367 -23.87 -1.93 -28.18
N ILE A 368 -23.28 -2.34 -27.05
CA ILE A 368 -22.11 -3.26 -27.06
C ILE A 368 -22.49 -4.63 -27.65
N ARG A 369 -23.77 -5.04 -27.60
CA ARG A 369 -24.21 -6.32 -28.20
C ARG A 369 -23.91 -6.40 -29.70
N GLU A 370 -24.08 -5.30 -30.42
CA GLU A 370 -23.78 -5.24 -31.86
C GLU A 370 -22.26 -5.37 -32.12
N ASP A 371 -21.45 -4.78 -31.24
CA ASP A 371 -19.99 -4.88 -31.32
C ASP A 371 -19.51 -6.30 -31.10
N PHE A 372 -20.07 -7.02 -30.12
CA PHE A 372 -19.74 -8.43 -29.90
C PHE A 372 -20.05 -9.32 -31.10
N LEU A 373 -21.16 -9.08 -31.79
CA LEU A 373 -21.60 -9.88 -32.94
C LEU A 373 -20.81 -9.58 -34.21
N SER A 374 -20.24 -8.37 -34.32
CA SER A 374 -19.53 -7.91 -35.52
C SER A 374 -18.01 -8.00 -35.41
N ALA A 375 -17.45 -8.19 -34.22
CA ALA A 375 -16.01 -8.27 -34.02
C ALA A 375 -15.41 -9.59 -34.50
N GLU A 376 -14.26 -9.52 -35.17
CA GLU A 376 -13.53 -10.70 -35.61
C GLU A 376 -12.68 -11.32 -34.49
N ILE A 377 -12.23 -10.49 -33.54
CA ILE A 377 -11.32 -10.88 -32.46
C ILE A 377 -11.83 -10.41 -31.11
N GLY A 378 -11.77 -11.32 -30.14
CA GLY A 378 -11.89 -11.04 -28.73
C GLY A 378 -10.53 -11.00 -28.05
N ILE A 379 -10.25 -9.96 -27.25
CA ILE A 379 -9.04 -9.88 -26.43
C ILE A 379 -9.43 -9.89 -24.95
N THR A 380 -8.78 -10.73 -24.15
CA THR A 380 -8.97 -10.73 -22.70
C THR A 380 -7.66 -10.68 -21.94
N GLY A 381 -7.75 -10.33 -20.65
CA GLY A 381 -6.69 -10.65 -19.71
C GLY A 381 -6.70 -12.12 -19.31
N CYS A 382 -6.03 -12.40 -18.20
CA CYS A 382 -6.00 -13.70 -17.54
C CYS A 382 -5.79 -13.44 -16.04
N ASN A 383 -6.76 -13.86 -15.21
CA ASN A 383 -6.57 -13.81 -13.76
C ASN A 383 -5.54 -14.85 -13.34
N PHE A 384 -5.75 -16.10 -13.80
CA PHE A 384 -4.84 -17.23 -13.64
C PHE A 384 -4.93 -18.17 -14.83
N ALA A 385 -3.80 -18.69 -15.28
CA ALA A 385 -3.73 -19.85 -16.16
C ALA A 385 -3.46 -21.10 -15.32
N VAL A 386 -4.16 -22.19 -15.58
CA VAL A 386 -4.01 -23.46 -14.87
C VAL A 386 -3.07 -24.35 -15.68
N ALA A 387 -1.88 -24.61 -15.15
CA ALA A 387 -0.82 -25.28 -15.88
C ALA A 387 -1.19 -26.72 -16.26
N GLU A 388 -1.86 -27.46 -15.38
CA GLU A 388 -2.19 -28.87 -15.62
C GLU A 388 -3.15 -29.10 -16.81
N THR A 389 -4.03 -28.13 -17.09
CA THR A 389 -5.08 -28.25 -18.10
C THR A 389 -4.88 -27.33 -19.31
N GLY A 390 -4.01 -26.33 -19.23
CA GLY A 390 -3.92 -25.31 -20.27
C GLY A 390 -5.09 -24.33 -20.26
N SER A 391 -5.83 -24.23 -19.15
CA SER A 391 -7.02 -23.38 -19.05
C SER A 391 -6.68 -21.96 -18.63
N VAL A 392 -7.41 -20.97 -19.15
CA VAL A 392 -7.38 -19.57 -18.70
C VAL A 392 -8.62 -19.25 -17.88
N CYS A 393 -8.42 -18.62 -16.72
CA CYS A 393 -9.46 -18.16 -15.83
C CYS A 393 -9.75 -16.67 -16.00
N LEU A 394 -11.02 -16.33 -16.16
CA LEU A 394 -11.54 -14.97 -16.12
C LEU A 394 -12.53 -14.82 -14.96
N VAL A 395 -12.27 -13.85 -14.11
CA VAL A 395 -13.07 -13.56 -12.92
C VAL A 395 -13.76 -12.21 -13.12
N THR A 396 -15.08 -12.21 -13.29
CA THR A 396 -15.86 -11.00 -13.57
C THR A 396 -17.15 -10.92 -12.75
N ASN A 397 -17.66 -9.71 -12.55
CA ASN A 397 -19.02 -9.50 -12.00
C ASN A 397 -20.04 -9.21 -13.10
N GLU A 398 -19.57 -9.05 -14.34
CA GLU A 398 -20.36 -8.80 -15.53
C GLU A 398 -20.19 -9.96 -16.53
N GLY A 399 -21.22 -10.24 -17.33
CA GLY A 399 -21.21 -11.33 -18.31
C GLY A 399 -20.51 -10.99 -19.63
N ASN A 400 -19.90 -9.81 -19.73
CA ASN A 400 -19.27 -9.25 -20.93
C ASN A 400 -18.07 -10.09 -21.40
N ALA A 401 -17.21 -10.53 -20.47
CA ALA A 401 -16.02 -11.31 -20.82
C ALA A 401 -16.38 -12.63 -21.51
N ARG A 402 -17.47 -13.30 -21.09
CA ARG A 402 -17.95 -14.51 -21.76
C ARG A 402 -18.26 -14.23 -23.23
N MET A 403 -19.01 -13.17 -23.52
CA MET A 403 -19.31 -12.77 -24.90
C MET A 403 -18.06 -12.41 -25.71
N CYS A 404 -17.09 -11.73 -25.08
CA CYS A 404 -15.80 -11.42 -25.69
C CYS A 404 -15.03 -12.68 -26.10
N THR A 405 -15.23 -13.79 -25.38
CA THR A 405 -14.49 -15.05 -25.60
C THR A 405 -15.23 -16.04 -26.49
N THR A 406 -16.56 -15.97 -26.60
CA THR A 406 -17.36 -16.98 -27.29
C THR A 406 -17.93 -16.56 -28.63
N LEU A 407 -18.11 -15.25 -28.87
CA LEU A 407 -18.73 -14.74 -30.10
C LEU A 407 -17.70 -14.45 -31.21
N PRO A 408 -16.57 -13.77 -30.94
CA PRO A 408 -15.54 -13.61 -31.96
C PRO A 408 -14.91 -14.95 -32.34
N LYS A 409 -14.60 -15.11 -33.63
CA LYS A 409 -13.99 -16.34 -34.15
C LYS A 409 -12.56 -16.57 -33.66
N THR A 410 -11.87 -15.52 -33.23
CA THR A 410 -10.50 -15.62 -32.69
C THR A 410 -10.47 -15.02 -31.29
N HIS A 411 -9.87 -15.73 -30.34
CA HIS A 411 -9.66 -15.23 -28.98
C HIS A 411 -8.16 -15.12 -28.68
N ILE A 412 -7.75 -13.97 -28.15
CA ILE A 412 -6.40 -13.72 -27.67
C ILE A 412 -6.45 -13.42 -26.17
N ALA A 413 -5.91 -14.31 -25.34
CA ALA A 413 -5.69 -14.06 -23.92
C ALA A 413 -4.27 -13.52 -23.70
N VAL A 414 -4.14 -12.44 -22.95
CA VAL A 414 -2.85 -11.81 -22.61
C VAL A 414 -2.60 -11.89 -21.12
N MET A 415 -1.43 -12.39 -20.73
CA MET A 415 -1.07 -12.56 -19.32
C MET A 415 0.37 -12.20 -19.03
N GLY A 416 0.65 -11.73 -17.82
CA GLY A 416 2.02 -11.71 -17.31
C GLY A 416 2.50 -13.13 -17.03
N MET A 417 3.79 -13.41 -17.24
CA MET A 417 4.35 -14.76 -17.05
C MET A 417 4.09 -15.36 -15.67
N GLU A 418 3.90 -14.53 -14.64
CA GLU A 418 3.66 -14.98 -13.27
C GLU A 418 2.24 -15.48 -12.99
N ARG A 419 1.30 -15.31 -13.94
CA ARG A 419 -0.16 -15.52 -13.74
C ARG A 419 -0.58 -16.99 -13.76
N ILE A 420 0.13 -17.86 -13.06
CA ILE A 420 -0.13 -19.31 -13.11
C ILE A 420 -0.62 -19.86 -11.77
N ALA A 421 -1.50 -20.85 -11.83
CA ALA A 421 -1.80 -21.81 -10.77
C ALA A 421 -1.42 -23.23 -11.27
N PRO A 422 -0.83 -24.09 -10.42
CA PRO A 422 -0.47 -25.45 -10.83
C PRO A 422 -1.68 -26.28 -11.27
N THR A 423 -2.70 -26.35 -10.39
CA THR A 423 -3.92 -27.15 -10.59
C THR A 423 -5.19 -26.36 -10.26
N PHE A 424 -6.35 -26.97 -10.54
CA PHE A 424 -7.65 -26.45 -10.12
C PHE A 424 -7.80 -26.34 -8.60
N ALA A 425 -7.10 -27.17 -7.82
CA ALA A 425 -7.14 -27.08 -6.36
C ALA A 425 -6.44 -25.80 -5.86
N GLU A 426 -5.30 -25.44 -6.45
CA GLU A 426 -4.60 -24.20 -6.09
C GLU A 426 -5.34 -22.95 -6.57
N VAL A 427 -5.91 -22.97 -7.78
CA VAL A 427 -6.63 -21.79 -8.29
C VAL A 427 -7.91 -21.53 -7.50
N ASP A 428 -8.58 -22.55 -6.96
CA ASP A 428 -9.74 -22.39 -6.09
C ASP A 428 -9.40 -21.55 -4.84
N VAL A 429 -8.26 -21.84 -4.20
CA VAL A 429 -7.73 -21.02 -3.10
C VAL A 429 -7.52 -19.57 -3.55
N LEU A 430 -6.88 -19.37 -4.70
CA LEU A 430 -6.55 -18.03 -5.19
C LEU A 430 -7.80 -17.21 -5.56
N ILE A 431 -8.81 -17.82 -6.16
CA ILE A 431 -10.09 -17.18 -6.50
C ILE A 431 -10.89 -16.87 -5.24
N THR A 432 -10.95 -17.82 -4.30
CA THR A 432 -11.57 -17.65 -2.98
C THR A 432 -11.01 -16.42 -2.27
N MET A 433 -9.68 -16.26 -2.30
CA MET A 433 -9.00 -15.10 -1.72
C MET A 433 -9.21 -13.82 -2.53
N LEU A 434 -9.21 -13.89 -3.86
CA LEU A 434 -9.42 -12.75 -4.75
C LEU A 434 -10.80 -12.14 -4.53
N ALA A 435 -11.88 -12.94 -4.62
CA ALA A 435 -13.25 -12.45 -4.55
C ALA A 435 -13.55 -11.74 -3.22
N ARG A 436 -13.12 -12.35 -2.10
CA ARG A 436 -13.29 -11.78 -0.75
C ARG A 436 -12.48 -10.50 -0.57
N SER A 437 -11.25 -10.48 -1.09
CA SER A 437 -10.37 -9.31 -0.95
C SER A 437 -10.74 -8.14 -1.86
N ALA A 438 -11.30 -8.43 -3.04
CA ALA A 438 -11.57 -7.43 -4.07
C ALA A 438 -12.90 -6.72 -3.87
N VAL A 439 -13.99 -7.49 -3.77
CA VAL A 439 -15.36 -6.96 -3.74
C VAL A 439 -16.13 -7.37 -2.49
N GLY A 440 -15.52 -8.17 -1.61
CA GLY A 440 -16.19 -8.65 -0.40
C GLY A 440 -17.32 -9.61 -0.71
N ALA A 441 -17.09 -10.56 -1.63
CA ALA A 441 -18.02 -11.63 -1.97
C ALA A 441 -17.38 -13.01 -1.80
N ARG A 442 -18.18 -14.05 -1.55
CA ARG A 442 -17.73 -15.45 -1.48
C ARG A 442 -17.11 -15.91 -2.80
N LEU A 443 -17.73 -15.49 -3.91
CA LEU A 443 -17.32 -15.71 -5.28
C LEU A 443 -17.84 -14.52 -6.12
N THR A 444 -17.21 -14.23 -7.24
CA THR A 444 -17.72 -13.23 -8.20
C THR A 444 -18.92 -13.76 -8.99
N GLY A 445 -19.64 -12.87 -9.66
CA GLY A 445 -20.82 -13.24 -10.47
C GLY A 445 -20.52 -14.28 -11.56
N TYR A 446 -19.33 -14.24 -12.15
CA TYR A 446 -18.88 -15.18 -13.18
C TYR A 446 -17.43 -15.59 -12.94
N ASN A 447 -17.17 -16.89 -13.10
CA ASN A 447 -15.82 -17.49 -13.14
C ASN A 447 -15.78 -18.36 -14.39
N THR A 448 -15.16 -17.83 -15.44
CA THR A 448 -15.13 -18.47 -16.77
C THR A 448 -13.79 -19.18 -16.96
N TRP A 449 -13.86 -20.42 -17.41
CA TRP A 449 -12.70 -21.27 -17.69
C TRP A 449 -12.66 -21.58 -19.19
N LEU A 450 -11.55 -21.24 -19.83
CA LEU A 450 -11.37 -21.39 -21.27
C LEU A 450 -10.22 -22.35 -21.53
N THR A 451 -10.47 -23.45 -22.25
CA THR A 451 -9.51 -24.52 -22.47
C THR A 451 -9.28 -24.71 -23.97
N GLY A 452 -8.80 -23.66 -24.64
CA GLY A 452 -8.52 -23.68 -26.08
C GLY A 452 -9.70 -23.25 -26.97
N PRO A 453 -9.60 -23.47 -28.29
CA PRO A 453 -10.66 -23.20 -29.25
C PRO A 453 -11.85 -24.15 -29.07
N ARG A 454 -12.97 -23.84 -29.73
CA ARG A 454 -14.17 -24.68 -29.74
C ARG A 454 -13.88 -26.04 -30.37
N GLU A 455 -14.44 -27.08 -29.79
CA GLU A 455 -14.37 -28.44 -30.33
C GLU A 455 -15.39 -28.64 -31.45
N ALA A 456 -15.18 -29.70 -32.25
CA ALA A 456 -16.10 -30.08 -33.30
C ALA A 456 -17.50 -30.39 -32.71
N GLY A 457 -18.53 -29.73 -33.22
CA GLY A 457 -19.91 -29.89 -32.74
C GLY A 457 -20.35 -28.88 -31.68
N HIS A 458 -19.44 -28.07 -31.12
CA HIS A 458 -19.82 -26.95 -30.26
C HIS A 458 -20.45 -25.81 -31.08
N VAL A 459 -21.57 -25.28 -30.57
CA VAL A 459 -22.37 -24.23 -31.24
C VAL A 459 -21.77 -22.83 -31.05
N ASP A 460 -20.94 -22.63 -30.03
CA ASP A 460 -20.29 -21.37 -29.68
C ASP A 460 -18.81 -21.59 -29.30
N GLY A 461 -18.04 -20.49 -29.27
CA GLY A 461 -16.61 -20.49 -28.94
C GLY A 461 -15.71 -20.06 -30.11
N PRO A 462 -14.46 -19.70 -29.81
CA PRO A 462 -13.52 -19.22 -30.81
C PRO A 462 -13.01 -20.40 -31.65
N GLU A 463 -12.84 -20.20 -32.96
CA GLU A 463 -12.21 -21.17 -33.86
C GLU A 463 -10.69 -21.23 -33.68
N GLU A 464 -10.08 -20.12 -33.22
CA GLU A 464 -8.65 -20.04 -32.94
C GLU A 464 -8.40 -19.35 -31.60
N PHE A 465 -7.49 -19.92 -30.80
CA PHE A 465 -7.11 -19.39 -29.49
C PHE A 465 -5.61 -19.09 -29.44
N HIS A 466 -5.26 -17.91 -28.92
CA HIS A 466 -3.88 -17.50 -28.67
C HIS A 466 -3.68 -17.11 -27.21
N LEU A 467 -2.63 -17.66 -26.59
CA LEU A 467 -2.14 -17.24 -25.28
C LEU A 467 -0.83 -16.46 -25.45
N VAL A 468 -0.88 -15.15 -25.18
CA VAL A 468 0.30 -14.26 -25.20
C VAL A 468 0.82 -14.10 -23.77
N ILE A 469 2.01 -14.61 -23.52
CA ILE A 469 2.69 -14.59 -22.22
C ILE A 469 3.74 -13.51 -22.24
N VAL A 470 3.60 -12.53 -21.35
CA VAL A 470 4.41 -11.31 -21.32
C VAL A 470 5.38 -11.34 -20.14
N ASP A 471 6.68 -11.29 -20.44
CA ASP A 471 7.73 -11.04 -19.45
C ASP A 471 7.76 -9.54 -19.11
N ASN A 472 8.22 -8.70 -20.06
CA ASN A 472 8.31 -7.24 -19.92
C ASN A 472 9.03 -6.81 -18.63
N GLY A 473 10.11 -7.51 -18.26
CA GLY A 473 10.95 -7.22 -17.09
C GLY A 473 10.59 -8.02 -15.83
N ARG A 474 9.58 -8.89 -15.87
CA ARG A 474 9.18 -9.75 -14.74
C ARG A 474 10.24 -10.79 -14.39
N SER A 475 11.01 -11.29 -15.36
CA SER A 475 12.15 -12.19 -15.13
C SER A 475 13.24 -11.51 -14.29
N GLU A 476 13.55 -10.24 -14.56
CA GLU A 476 14.48 -9.44 -13.77
C GLU A 476 13.93 -9.16 -12.36
N VAL A 477 12.62 -8.88 -12.25
CA VAL A 477 11.95 -8.72 -10.95
C VAL A 477 12.03 -10.01 -10.14
N LEU A 478 11.80 -11.16 -10.76
CA LEU A 478 11.87 -12.49 -10.13
C LEU A 478 13.28 -12.78 -9.58
N ALA A 479 14.32 -12.37 -10.30
CA ALA A 479 15.71 -12.52 -9.88
C ALA A 479 16.15 -11.49 -8.81
N SER A 480 15.31 -10.50 -8.50
CA SER A 480 15.64 -9.40 -7.59
C SER A 480 15.02 -9.55 -6.19
N GLU A 481 15.40 -8.66 -5.29
CA GLU A 481 14.75 -8.51 -3.97
C GLU A 481 13.27 -8.09 -4.05
N PHE A 482 12.75 -7.78 -5.24
CA PHE A 482 11.36 -7.41 -5.46
C PHE A 482 10.45 -8.59 -5.85
N ARG A 483 10.99 -9.82 -5.95
CA ARG A 483 10.24 -11.02 -6.41
C ARG A 483 8.87 -11.21 -5.76
N ASP A 484 8.75 -10.85 -4.49
CA ASP A 484 7.51 -10.93 -3.72
C ASP A 484 6.32 -10.20 -4.36
N VAL A 485 6.58 -9.15 -5.15
CA VAL A 485 5.52 -8.40 -5.84
C VAL A 485 4.79 -9.25 -6.87
N LEU A 486 5.45 -10.26 -7.44
CA LEU A 486 4.90 -11.16 -8.45
C LEU A 486 3.87 -12.15 -7.85
N ARG A 487 3.76 -12.25 -6.51
CA ARG A 487 2.65 -12.99 -5.90
C ARG A 487 1.29 -12.35 -6.17
N CYS A 488 1.25 -11.07 -6.54
CA CYS A 488 0.03 -10.26 -6.58
C CYS A 488 -1.08 -10.89 -7.41
N ILE A 489 -2.28 -11.04 -6.83
CA ILE A 489 -3.48 -11.57 -7.50
C ILE A 489 -4.44 -10.49 -8.02
N ARG A 490 -3.99 -9.22 -8.05
CA ARG A 490 -4.73 -8.05 -8.58
C ARG A 490 -6.11 -7.80 -7.93
N CYS A 491 -6.27 -8.17 -6.67
CA CYS A 491 -7.52 -7.95 -5.94
C CYS A 491 -7.79 -6.49 -5.55
N GLY A 492 -6.80 -5.59 -5.58
CA GLY A 492 -7.00 -4.17 -5.20
C GLY A 492 -7.15 -3.89 -3.70
N ALA A 493 -7.12 -4.91 -2.82
CA ALA A 493 -7.26 -4.72 -1.36
C ALA A 493 -6.25 -3.71 -0.79
N CYS A 494 -5.02 -3.71 -1.30
CA CYS A 494 -3.99 -2.75 -0.91
C CYS A 494 -4.35 -1.30 -1.23
N MET A 495 -5.12 -1.05 -2.30
CA MET A 495 -5.60 0.27 -2.69
C MET A 495 -6.76 0.69 -1.78
N ASN A 496 -7.68 -0.23 -1.52
CA ASN A 496 -8.87 0.02 -0.69
C ASN A 496 -8.54 0.37 0.76
N THR A 497 -7.43 -0.15 1.29
CA THR A 497 -6.96 0.22 2.64
C THR A 497 -5.99 1.40 2.64
N CYS A 498 -5.46 1.81 1.47
CA CYS A 498 -4.41 2.81 1.41
C CYS A 498 -4.99 4.20 1.63
N PRO A 499 -4.54 4.93 2.67
CA PRO A 499 -5.06 6.26 2.94
C PRO A 499 -4.53 7.28 1.93
N ALA A 500 -3.28 7.19 1.48
CA ALA A 500 -2.79 8.07 0.41
C ALA A 500 -3.64 7.94 -0.88
N TYR A 501 -4.00 6.71 -1.26
CA TYR A 501 -4.89 6.44 -2.40
C TYR A 501 -6.30 7.01 -2.17
N ARG A 502 -6.81 7.01 -0.94
CA ARG A 502 -8.11 7.62 -0.59
C ARG A 502 -8.18 9.08 -1.01
N HIS A 503 -7.11 9.84 -0.81
CA HIS A 503 -7.09 11.29 -1.05
C HIS A 503 -6.71 11.67 -2.47
N ILE A 504 -5.78 10.96 -3.11
CA ILE A 504 -5.31 11.32 -4.46
C ILE A 504 -6.00 10.53 -5.58
N GLY A 505 -6.76 9.49 -5.23
CA GLY A 505 -7.33 8.56 -6.20
C GLY A 505 -6.27 7.79 -6.98
N GLY A 506 -6.68 7.10 -8.04
CA GLY A 506 -5.73 6.39 -8.91
C GLY A 506 -4.94 7.30 -9.82
N HIS A 507 -5.57 8.33 -10.38
CA HIS A 507 -4.93 9.25 -11.32
C HIS A 507 -3.77 10.02 -10.69
N GLY A 508 -3.84 10.32 -9.38
CA GLY A 508 -2.74 10.96 -8.65
C GLY A 508 -1.44 10.14 -8.61
N TYR A 509 -1.46 8.86 -8.97
CA TYR A 509 -0.26 8.04 -9.13
C TYR A 509 0.36 8.13 -10.53
N GLY A 510 -0.29 8.76 -11.51
CA GLY A 510 0.26 8.92 -12.87
C GLY A 510 0.70 7.60 -13.52
N SER A 511 0.08 6.48 -13.17
CA SER A 511 0.49 5.16 -13.60
C SER A 511 -0.71 4.24 -13.84
N ILE A 512 -0.58 3.35 -14.83
CA ILE A 512 -1.54 2.29 -15.14
C ILE A 512 -1.82 1.44 -13.90
N TYR A 513 -0.79 1.16 -13.09
CA TYR A 513 -0.94 0.52 -11.80
C TYR A 513 -0.98 1.59 -10.70
N PRO A 514 -2.15 1.90 -10.12
CA PRO A 514 -2.22 2.87 -9.02
C PRO A 514 -2.03 2.20 -7.63
N GLY A 515 -1.92 3.04 -6.61
CA GLY A 515 -1.87 2.62 -5.21
C GLY A 515 -0.58 1.91 -4.81
N PRO A 516 -0.55 1.23 -3.64
CA PRO A 516 0.68 0.62 -3.12
C PRO A 516 1.32 -0.42 -4.02
N ILE A 517 0.53 -1.23 -4.74
CA ILE A 517 1.05 -2.19 -5.73
C ILE A 517 1.71 -1.47 -6.90
N GLY A 518 1.13 -0.35 -7.34
CA GLY A 518 1.68 0.53 -8.37
C GLY A 518 3.00 1.17 -8.00
N ALA A 519 3.10 1.66 -6.77
CA ALA A 519 4.33 2.24 -6.23
C ALA A 519 5.51 1.26 -6.17
N VAL A 520 5.26 -0.05 -6.34
CA VAL A 520 6.29 -1.08 -6.52
C VAL A 520 6.46 -1.46 -8.00
N ILE A 521 5.37 -1.84 -8.68
CA ILE A 521 5.49 -2.41 -10.04
C ILE A 521 5.88 -1.36 -11.08
N SER A 522 5.39 -0.13 -10.98
CA SER A 522 5.61 0.88 -12.03
C SER A 522 7.08 1.29 -12.16
N PRO A 523 7.84 1.54 -11.07
CA PRO A 523 9.28 1.75 -11.20
C PRO A 523 10.06 0.52 -11.70
N LEU A 524 9.57 -0.70 -11.47
CA LEU A 524 10.22 -1.93 -11.94
C LEU A 524 10.03 -2.15 -13.44
N LEU A 525 8.82 -1.97 -13.95
CA LEU A 525 8.51 -2.23 -15.36
C LEU A 525 8.73 -1.00 -16.26
N GLY A 526 8.53 0.20 -15.73
CA GLY A 526 8.65 1.46 -16.48
C GLY A 526 9.90 2.29 -16.14
N GLY A 527 10.65 1.90 -15.12
CA GLY A 527 11.89 2.56 -14.70
C GLY A 527 11.69 3.80 -13.82
N TYR A 528 12.77 4.24 -13.16
CA TYR A 528 12.73 5.37 -12.23
C TYR A 528 12.63 6.74 -12.89
N LYS A 529 12.92 6.86 -14.19
CA LYS A 529 12.86 8.16 -14.89
C LYS A 529 11.46 8.77 -14.76
N ASP A 530 10.44 7.93 -14.96
CA ASP A 530 9.05 8.36 -15.00
C ASP A 530 8.32 8.10 -13.67
N PHE A 531 8.85 7.20 -12.82
CA PHE A 531 8.13 6.72 -11.62
C PHE A 531 8.89 6.89 -10.29
N LYS A 532 9.99 7.66 -10.22
CA LYS A 532 10.77 7.88 -8.97
C LYS A 532 9.99 8.49 -7.80
N ASP A 533 8.90 9.21 -8.07
CA ASP A 533 8.13 9.90 -7.04
C ASP A 533 7.11 8.98 -6.35
N LEU A 534 6.68 7.90 -7.01
CA LEU A 534 5.67 6.98 -6.48
C LEU A 534 6.09 6.28 -5.18
N PRO A 535 7.35 5.81 -5.02
CA PRO A 535 7.79 5.28 -3.74
C PRO A 535 7.66 6.30 -2.59
N TYR A 536 7.71 7.60 -2.87
CA TYR A 536 7.55 8.66 -1.86
C TYR A 536 6.09 9.02 -1.57
N ALA A 537 5.12 8.58 -2.39
CA ALA A 537 3.67 8.71 -2.14
C ALA A 537 3.15 7.76 -1.03
N CYS A 538 4.04 6.98 -0.39
CA CYS A 538 3.71 6.05 0.69
C CYS A 538 4.13 6.60 2.06
N SER A 539 3.26 6.56 3.06
CA SER A 539 3.63 6.88 4.46
C SER A 539 4.34 5.74 5.19
N LEU A 540 4.55 4.59 4.55
CA LEU A 540 5.09 3.35 5.15
C LEU A 540 4.30 2.90 6.40
N CYS A 541 2.97 3.09 6.37
CA CYS A 541 2.06 2.79 7.49
C CYS A 541 1.61 1.31 7.56
N THR A 542 2.10 0.46 6.65
CA THR A 542 1.90 -1.00 6.57
C THR A 542 0.45 -1.51 6.47
N ALA A 543 -0.54 -0.62 6.28
CA ALA A 543 -1.94 -1.01 6.11
C ALA A 543 -2.12 -2.03 4.96
N CYS A 544 -1.45 -1.79 3.83
CA CYS A 544 -1.48 -2.66 2.66
C CYS A 544 -0.90 -4.06 2.90
N ASP A 545 0.12 -4.18 3.75
CA ASP A 545 0.76 -5.46 4.09
C ASP A 545 -0.19 -6.34 4.90
N ASN A 546 -0.93 -5.72 5.83
CA ASN A 546 -1.86 -6.41 6.72
C ASN A 546 -3.09 -6.95 6.00
N VAL A 547 -3.52 -6.32 4.91
CA VAL A 547 -4.72 -6.77 4.16
C VAL A 547 -4.39 -7.69 2.98
N CYS A 548 -3.12 -7.78 2.58
CA CYS A 548 -2.73 -8.52 1.38
C CYS A 548 -3.05 -10.03 1.53
N PRO A 549 -3.89 -10.61 0.66
CA PRO A 549 -4.29 -12.01 0.75
C PRO A 549 -3.16 -12.99 0.42
N VAL A 550 -2.06 -12.51 -0.18
CA VAL A 550 -0.92 -13.32 -0.61
C VAL A 550 0.40 -12.80 0.00
N ARG A 551 0.29 -12.19 1.19
CA ARG A 551 1.39 -11.71 2.05
C ARG A 551 2.51 -10.97 1.30
N ILE A 552 2.16 -10.01 0.45
CA ILE A 552 3.17 -9.14 -0.17
C ILE A 552 3.51 -8.03 0.82
N PRO A 553 4.79 -7.87 1.21
CA PRO A 553 5.22 -6.81 2.10
C PRO A 553 5.44 -5.51 1.30
N LEU A 554 4.35 -4.96 0.74
CA LEU A 554 4.38 -3.80 -0.16
C LEU A 554 5.13 -2.61 0.45
N SER A 555 4.94 -2.32 1.74
CA SER A 555 5.67 -1.21 2.39
C SER A 555 7.19 -1.43 2.41
N LYS A 556 7.65 -2.68 2.61
CA LYS A 556 9.08 -3.06 2.58
C LYS A 556 9.64 -2.93 1.16
N LEU A 557 8.89 -3.36 0.16
CA LEU A 557 9.27 -3.22 -1.25
C LEU A 557 9.34 -1.75 -1.68
N ILE A 558 8.39 -0.91 -1.23
CA ILE A 558 8.43 0.53 -1.46
C ILE A 558 9.65 1.18 -0.78
N LEU A 559 9.96 0.78 0.46
CA LEU A 559 11.17 1.23 1.14
C LEU A 559 12.43 0.79 0.38
N ARG A 560 12.43 -0.41 -0.21
CA ARG A 560 13.53 -0.90 -1.05
C ARG A 560 13.74 -0.01 -2.27
N HIS A 561 12.68 0.46 -2.93
CA HIS A 561 12.82 1.45 -4.00
C HIS A 561 13.52 2.72 -3.51
N ARG A 562 13.11 3.27 -2.35
CA ARG A 562 13.77 4.45 -1.77
C ARG A 562 15.26 4.22 -1.54
N ARG A 563 15.63 3.04 -1.05
CA ARG A 563 17.04 2.64 -0.87
C ARG A 563 17.79 2.61 -2.20
N VAL A 564 17.24 1.93 -3.21
CA VAL A 564 17.88 1.84 -4.54
C VAL A 564 18.06 3.24 -5.15
N MET A 565 17.07 4.12 -5.00
CA MET A 565 17.17 5.50 -5.48
C MET A 565 18.24 6.32 -4.74
N ALA A 566 18.33 6.17 -3.42
CA ALA A 566 19.37 6.83 -2.63
C ALA A 566 20.77 6.32 -3.01
N GLU A 567 20.95 4.99 -3.12
CA GLU A 567 22.24 4.37 -3.48
C GLU A 567 22.69 4.73 -4.91
N LYS A 568 21.75 4.87 -5.85
CA LYS A 568 22.02 5.30 -7.23
C LYS A 568 22.09 6.82 -7.40
N GLY A 569 21.89 7.61 -6.33
CA GLY A 569 21.92 9.07 -6.37
C GLY A 569 20.80 9.72 -7.20
N ILE A 570 19.66 9.05 -7.34
CA ILE A 570 18.47 9.52 -8.11
C ILE A 570 17.73 10.64 -7.34
N THR A 571 17.84 10.65 -6.01
CA THR A 571 17.21 11.64 -5.13
C THR A 571 17.83 13.04 -5.29
N ALA A 572 17.12 14.08 -4.85
CA ALA A 572 17.61 15.45 -4.98
C ALA A 572 18.88 15.71 -4.15
N LYS A 573 19.87 16.42 -4.72
CA LYS A 573 21.15 16.71 -4.04
C LYS A 573 21.00 17.46 -2.71
N ALA A 574 19.99 18.32 -2.58
CA ALA A 574 19.70 19.03 -1.32
C ALA A 574 19.28 18.05 -0.22
N GLU A 575 18.39 17.11 -0.54
CA GLU A 575 17.94 16.05 0.38
C GLU A 575 19.11 15.16 0.80
N GLN A 576 19.94 14.72 -0.15
CA GLN A 576 21.12 13.90 0.14
C GLN A 576 22.06 14.59 1.15
N ARG A 577 22.32 15.90 0.96
CA ARG A 577 23.17 16.68 1.87
C ARG A 577 22.54 16.83 3.25
N ALA A 578 21.24 17.15 3.32
CA ALA A 578 20.52 17.30 4.58
C ALA A 578 20.56 16.00 5.40
N ILE A 579 20.29 14.86 4.76
CA ILE A 579 20.29 13.55 5.44
C ILE A 579 21.69 13.12 5.84
N LYS A 580 22.72 13.36 5.00
CA LYS A 580 24.12 13.09 5.38
C LYS A 580 24.57 13.92 6.58
N MET A 581 24.22 15.20 6.62
CA MET A 581 24.52 16.07 7.75
C MET A 581 23.80 15.60 9.03
N PHE A 582 22.51 15.27 8.92
CA PHE A 582 21.74 14.70 10.02
C PHE A 582 22.36 13.40 10.53
N ALA A 583 22.68 12.48 9.63
CA ALA A 583 23.27 11.19 9.97
C ALA A 583 24.66 11.33 10.62
N TYR A 584 25.48 12.26 10.13
CA TYR A 584 26.77 12.59 10.72
C TYR A 584 26.63 13.18 12.13
N ALA A 585 25.73 14.14 12.32
CA ALA A 585 25.46 14.69 13.65
C ALA A 585 24.94 13.60 14.61
N ASN A 586 24.06 12.73 14.12
CA ASN A 586 23.50 11.61 14.88
C ASN A 586 24.55 10.54 15.24
N SER A 587 25.59 10.37 14.41
CA SER A 587 26.69 9.44 14.67
C SER A 587 27.80 10.03 15.56
N HIS A 588 27.60 11.20 16.15
CA HIS A 588 28.56 11.81 17.07
C HIS A 588 27.84 12.32 18.33
N PRO A 589 27.86 11.55 19.45
CA PRO A 589 27.10 11.90 20.66
C PRO A 589 27.34 13.32 21.19
N GLY A 590 28.57 13.82 21.08
CA GLY A 590 28.92 15.19 21.47
C GLY A 590 28.23 16.26 20.60
N LEU A 591 28.28 16.09 19.27
CA LEU A 591 27.60 17.00 18.33
C LEU A 591 26.08 16.93 18.48
N TRP A 592 25.53 15.73 18.64
CA TRP A 592 24.10 15.52 18.88
C TRP A 592 23.63 16.25 20.14
N LYS A 593 24.38 16.12 21.24
CA LYS A 593 24.08 16.80 22.51
C LYS A 593 24.06 18.31 22.36
N VAL A 594 25.10 18.89 21.75
CA VAL A 594 25.19 20.34 21.53
C VAL A 594 24.06 20.84 20.63
N GLY A 595 23.80 20.12 19.53
CA GLY A 595 22.72 20.45 18.59
C GLY A 595 21.34 20.44 19.24
N MET A 596 21.02 19.44 20.08
CA MET A 596 19.75 19.37 20.78
C MET A 596 19.58 20.49 21.83
N MET A 597 20.65 20.87 22.53
CA MET A 597 20.61 21.98 23.50
C MET A 597 20.41 23.33 22.80
N ALA A 598 21.18 23.59 21.74
CA ALA A 598 21.05 24.82 20.96
C ALA A 598 19.67 24.90 20.27
N GLY A 599 19.20 23.78 19.71
CA GLY A 599 17.90 23.69 19.05
C GLY A 599 16.73 23.96 19.98
N ALA A 600 16.72 23.42 21.21
CA ALA A 600 15.67 23.69 22.19
C ALA A 600 15.59 25.18 22.57
N HIS A 601 16.74 25.83 22.73
CA HIS A 601 16.80 27.26 23.05
C HIS A 601 16.36 28.12 21.87
N ALA A 602 16.83 27.83 20.65
CA ALA A 602 16.42 28.53 19.45
C ALA A 602 14.92 28.35 19.16
N ALA A 603 14.39 27.14 19.31
CA ALA A 603 12.97 26.84 19.13
C ALA A 603 12.09 27.74 20.01
N SER A 604 12.47 27.98 21.27
CA SER A 604 11.72 28.85 22.19
C SER A 604 11.69 30.33 21.76
N TRP A 605 12.61 30.78 20.91
CA TRP A 605 12.66 32.16 20.40
C TRP A 605 11.98 32.32 19.04
N PHE A 606 11.99 31.26 18.23
CA PHE A 606 11.54 31.31 16.82
C PHE A 606 10.18 30.64 16.56
N ILE A 607 9.63 29.90 17.53
CA ILE A 607 8.32 29.26 17.44
C ILE A 607 7.38 29.99 18.40
N ASN A 608 6.35 30.64 17.85
CA ASN A 608 5.30 31.30 18.64
C ASN A 608 3.94 30.84 18.15
N GLY A 609 3.11 30.29 19.05
CA GLY A 609 1.79 29.74 18.72
C GLY A 609 1.85 28.71 17.59
N GLY A 610 2.84 27.80 17.64
CA GLY A 610 3.03 26.75 16.64
C GLY A 610 3.65 27.20 15.31
N LYS A 611 3.95 28.48 15.12
CA LYS A 611 4.43 29.01 13.83
C LYS A 611 5.79 29.67 13.93
N THR A 612 6.55 29.62 12.82
CA THR A 612 7.85 30.29 12.68
C THR A 612 7.81 31.32 11.55
N PRO A 613 8.54 32.46 11.66
CA PRO A 613 8.64 33.44 10.59
C PRO A 613 9.44 32.94 9.37
N LEU A 614 10.15 31.82 9.49
CA LEU A 614 10.96 31.23 8.43
C LEU A 614 10.09 30.40 7.47
N LYS A 615 9.53 31.05 6.44
CA LYS A 615 8.80 30.38 5.35
C LYS A 615 9.72 30.09 4.17
N PHE A 616 10.17 28.85 4.03
CA PHE A 616 10.97 28.44 2.86
C PHE A 616 10.59 27.04 2.35
N GLY A 617 10.22 26.96 1.07
CA GLY A 617 9.96 25.72 0.34
C GLY A 617 9.00 24.77 1.08
N ALA A 618 9.34 23.47 1.10
CA ALA A 618 8.51 22.40 1.67
C ALA A 618 8.16 22.56 3.16
N ILE A 619 8.87 23.41 3.92
CA ILE A 619 8.51 23.73 5.31
C ILE A 619 7.28 24.63 5.35
N SER A 620 7.16 25.58 4.40
CA SER A 620 5.98 26.43 4.28
C SER A 620 4.74 25.59 3.98
N ASP A 621 4.83 24.68 3.00
CA ASP A 621 3.72 23.81 2.60
C ASP A 621 3.32 22.85 3.73
N TRP A 622 4.30 22.31 4.46
CA TRP A 622 4.05 21.46 5.63
C TRP A 622 3.34 22.24 6.75
N MET A 623 3.68 23.51 6.95
CA MET A 623 3.09 24.39 7.95
C MET A 623 1.68 24.89 7.60
N GLU A 624 1.18 24.69 6.38
CA GLU A 624 -0.20 25.04 6.04
C GLU A 624 -1.22 24.16 6.75
N ALA A 625 -0.85 22.90 7.02
CA ALA A 625 -1.72 21.92 7.65
C ALA A 625 -1.26 21.50 9.06
N ARG A 626 -0.12 22.03 9.55
CA ARG A 626 0.50 21.58 10.80
C ARG A 626 1.24 22.70 11.53
N ASP A 627 1.16 22.65 12.86
CA ASP A 627 1.94 23.50 13.74
C ASP A 627 3.23 22.80 14.20
N LEU A 628 4.27 23.61 14.46
CA LEU A 628 5.52 23.17 15.08
C LEU A 628 5.31 22.99 16.59
N PRO A 629 5.99 22.01 17.21
CA PRO A 629 5.88 21.78 18.65
C PRO A 629 6.42 22.98 19.43
N GLU A 630 5.67 23.42 20.43
CA GLU A 630 6.13 24.45 21.37
C GLU A 630 7.35 23.94 22.16
N ALA A 631 8.29 24.86 22.44
CA ALA A 631 9.49 24.57 23.20
C ALA A 631 9.54 25.46 24.45
N ASP A 632 9.67 24.84 25.61
CA ASP A 632 9.84 25.50 26.92
C ASP A 632 11.29 25.98 27.17
N GLY A 633 12.15 25.89 26.15
CA GLY A 633 13.55 26.31 26.20
C GLY A 633 14.49 25.36 26.95
N GLU A 634 13.98 24.27 27.54
CA GLU A 634 14.79 23.30 28.29
C GLU A 634 14.82 21.92 27.60
N SER A 635 16.04 21.44 27.30
CA SER A 635 16.19 20.07 26.79
C SER A 635 15.87 19.02 27.87
N PHE A 636 15.27 17.89 27.45
CA PHE A 636 15.02 16.73 28.35
C PHE A 636 16.25 16.30 29.14
N ARG A 637 17.45 16.34 28.52
CA ARG A 637 18.73 16.00 29.16
C ARG A 637 19.07 16.92 30.34
N SER A 638 18.82 18.22 30.19
CA SER A 638 19.00 19.19 31.28
C SER A 638 18.04 18.89 32.42
N TRP A 639 16.76 18.69 32.09
CA TRP A 639 15.72 18.37 33.06
C TRP A 639 16.03 17.10 33.87
N PHE A 640 16.34 15.99 33.19
CA PHE A 640 16.56 14.69 33.84
C PHE A 640 17.75 14.72 34.80
N LYS A 641 18.83 15.44 34.45
CA LYS A 641 19.99 15.62 35.33
C LYS A 641 19.63 16.41 36.60
N LYS A 642 18.79 17.45 36.47
CA LYS A 642 18.30 18.22 37.64
C LYS A 642 17.39 17.36 38.51
N HIS A 643 16.47 16.60 37.90
CA HIS A 643 15.55 15.68 38.57
C HIS A 643 16.31 14.63 39.41
N GLN A 644 17.26 13.91 38.81
CA GLN A 644 18.07 12.93 39.54
C GLN A 644 18.91 13.54 40.68
N ALA A 645 19.42 14.76 40.49
CA ALA A 645 20.16 15.45 41.55
C ALA A 645 19.26 15.89 42.71
N GLN A 646 17.97 16.16 42.45
CA GLN A 646 16.97 16.44 43.48
C GLN A 646 16.53 15.17 44.20
N GLU A 647 16.28 14.07 43.50
CA GLU A 647 15.96 12.79 44.14
C GLU A 647 17.08 12.31 45.07
N LYS A 648 18.35 12.41 44.65
CA LYS A 648 19.51 12.08 45.50
C LYS A 648 19.67 12.99 46.73
N LYS A 649 19.04 14.16 46.74
CA LYS A 649 19.02 15.07 47.90
C LYS A 649 17.81 14.83 48.82
N ASN A 650 16.75 14.23 48.29
CA ASN A 650 15.48 14.03 48.99
C ASN A 650 15.29 12.59 49.50
N GLY A 651 16.05 11.62 48.99
CA GLY A 651 16.17 10.26 49.50
C GLY A 651 17.48 10.07 50.25
#